data_AF-A0A4Q7IQV8-F1
#
_entry.id   AF-A0A4Q7IQV8-F1
#
_cell.length_a   1.000
_cell.length_b   1.000
_cell.length_c   1.000
_cell.angle_alpha   90.00
_cell.angle_beta   90.00
_cell.angle_gamma   90.00
#
_symmetry.space_group_name_H-M   'P 1'
#
loop_
_entity.id
_entity.type
_entity.pdbx_description
1 polymer ?
#
loop_
_entity_poly.entity_id
_entity_poly.type
_entity_poly.pdbx_seq_one_letter_code
_entity_poly.pdbx_strand_id
1 'polypeptide(L)'
;MNFTVSQRIWGGFIFITSLLLIIGGNSLLRIANIDSSSQQVKNLSLPAMTYSSELQVEFTQMSKLAQSSYFSEQPNELTQFKSQFEARQSQFKQAYDQLEQVVALNSQLSQRSDKVGGSFTEFLSTVNMLFSDKQTVLRLRSSLQTQFEDIELAAEDATTSVLDILDISELKTTSQRAYQAASSMENHFSSLVTNSNDLLSAKNINTVDIIANEQNFSIQEIARNIDFIKGPLSSLEPSYLEDLESYYADLKSQIQGVDSIANNKRALLQIEAKTKQALSDSEFATKAALEQLSELVALANEVALELQAGVNDDVSAANLWTWVGMIAATIIAVGVAFITVQLITKPLAEVNKVLTIVASGDMTQSLDDSARDEFGELSRSCNTLIASLRELITGIISRSTQLAAASEQTSTITTESSQAIKSQQDQVEQAATATTEMSSTSHGVSNSAHQALLEIKNADKEAERVKGISHDNKHTIEQLASEVDEASRVINKLHQDSASIGGILDVIRGIAEQTNLLALNAAIEAARAGEQGRGFAVVADEVRSLASKTQESTQEIQSMIESLQAGAEEAVNAMSKGKQQAVSCVEQSDLANEALNCITLAVSQAHDVSEEISNAANEQQQVAQEISERLESIVAIAEQTAEGANQTSISSSEVAKLAEELRLSVEQFRV
;
A
#
# COMPACT_ATOMS: atom_id res chain seq x y z
N MET A 1 -64.30 58.49 45.64
CA MET A 1 -62.85 58.27 45.46
C MET A 1 -62.66 56.75 45.48
N ASN A 2 -62.55 56.12 44.30
CA ASN A 2 -62.35 54.67 44.20
C ASN A 2 -60.91 54.38 44.58
N PHE A 3 -60.69 54.08 45.86
CA PHE A 3 -59.40 53.58 46.30
C PHE A 3 -59.10 52.28 45.56
N THR A 4 -57.96 52.19 44.88
CA THR A 4 -57.47 50.93 44.29
C THR A 4 -57.27 49.88 45.39
N VAL A 5 -57.27 48.60 45.05
CA VAL A 5 -57.04 47.51 46.02
C VAL A 5 -55.76 47.77 46.84
N SER A 6 -54.72 48.30 46.19
CA SER A 6 -53.50 48.81 46.81
C SER A 6 -53.73 49.86 47.91
N GLN A 7 -54.53 50.90 47.69
CA GLN A 7 -54.75 51.99 48.66
C GLN A 7 -55.54 51.56 49.92
N ARG A 8 -56.39 50.53 49.81
CA ARG A 8 -57.13 49.97 50.97
C ARG A 8 -56.28 48.98 51.77
N ILE A 9 -55.36 48.27 51.12
CA ILE A 9 -54.39 47.40 51.77
C ILE A 9 -53.36 48.23 52.57
N TRP A 10 -52.90 49.39 52.06
CA TRP A 10 -51.93 50.25 52.73
C TRP A 10 -52.39 50.77 54.11
N GLY A 11 -53.68 51.11 54.28
CA GLY A 11 -54.22 51.57 55.57
C GLY A 11 -54.28 50.47 56.64
N GLY A 12 -54.56 49.23 56.25
CA GLY A 12 -54.52 48.06 57.13
C GLY A 12 -53.09 47.60 57.42
N PHE A 13 -52.20 47.73 56.43
CA PHE A 13 -50.78 47.43 56.59
C PHE A 13 -50.14 48.35 57.64
N ILE A 14 -50.31 49.68 57.60
CA ILE A 14 -49.65 50.61 58.54
C ILE A 14 -49.87 50.25 60.03
N PHE A 15 -51.06 49.74 60.38
CA PHE A 15 -51.38 49.30 61.73
C PHE A 15 -50.78 47.92 62.07
N ILE A 16 -50.82 46.98 61.14
CA ILE A 16 -50.22 45.64 61.27
C ILE A 16 -48.68 45.72 61.28
N THR A 17 -48.08 46.60 60.47
CA THR A 17 -46.63 46.85 60.40
C THR A 17 -46.09 47.42 61.70
N SER A 18 -46.85 48.27 62.41
CA SER A 18 -46.44 48.80 63.72
C SER A 18 -46.39 47.73 64.81
N LEU A 19 -47.30 46.73 64.74
CA LEU A 19 -47.33 45.57 65.64
C LEU A 19 -46.24 44.54 65.27
N LEU A 20 -46.04 44.32 63.96
CA LEU A 20 -44.99 43.45 63.41
C LEU A 20 -43.58 44.02 63.61
N LEU A 21 -43.38 45.34 63.71
CA LEU A 21 -42.06 45.92 64.01
C LEU A 21 -41.58 45.56 65.43
N ILE A 22 -42.49 45.42 66.38
CA ILE A 22 -42.17 45.04 67.77
C ILE A 22 -41.87 43.53 67.87
N ILE A 23 -42.63 42.69 67.16
CA ILE A 23 -42.37 41.24 67.06
C ILE A 23 -41.13 40.96 66.21
N GLY A 24 -40.95 41.73 65.14
CA GLY A 24 -39.83 41.68 64.20
C GLY A 24 -38.50 42.07 64.84
N GLY A 25 -38.48 43.03 65.78
CA GLY A 25 -37.26 43.39 66.52
C GLY A 25 -36.70 42.25 67.38
N ASN A 26 -37.56 41.40 67.94
CA ASN A 26 -37.15 40.24 68.74
C ASN A 26 -36.78 39.03 67.84
N SER A 27 -37.45 38.89 66.70
CA SER A 27 -37.12 37.92 65.65
C SER A 27 -35.78 38.24 64.95
N LEU A 28 -35.48 39.52 64.69
CA LEU A 28 -34.25 39.99 64.04
C LEU A 28 -32.98 39.58 64.78
N LEU A 29 -32.99 39.58 66.11
CA LEU A 29 -31.84 39.15 66.93
C LEU A 29 -31.60 37.64 66.85
N ARG A 30 -32.62 36.82 66.60
CA ARG A 30 -32.49 35.35 66.44
C ARG A 30 -32.25 34.94 64.99
N ILE A 31 -32.80 35.68 64.03
CA ILE A 31 -32.48 35.57 62.60
C ILE A 31 -31.01 35.93 62.35
N ALA A 32 -30.40 36.86 63.10
CA ALA A 32 -28.99 37.18 62.97
C ALA A 32 -28.06 35.97 63.27
N ASN A 33 -28.45 35.06 64.17
CA ASN A 33 -27.70 33.82 64.43
C ASN A 33 -27.94 32.75 63.35
N ILE A 34 -29.17 32.66 62.81
CA ILE A 34 -29.49 31.81 61.65
C ILE A 34 -28.77 32.30 60.37
N ASP A 35 -28.64 33.62 60.21
CA ASP A 35 -27.90 34.27 59.11
C ASP A 35 -26.41 33.94 59.19
N SER A 36 -25.81 33.94 60.39
CA SER A 36 -24.40 33.51 60.58
C SER A 36 -24.17 32.05 60.16
N SER A 37 -25.03 31.11 60.59
CA SER A 37 -24.91 29.69 60.22
C SER A 37 -25.23 29.43 58.74
N SER A 38 -26.22 30.13 58.18
CA SER A 38 -26.56 30.07 56.75
C SER A 38 -25.46 30.67 55.86
N GLN A 39 -24.83 31.76 56.30
CA GLN A 39 -23.67 32.34 55.64
C GLN A 39 -22.46 31.41 55.68
N GLN A 40 -22.25 30.64 56.76
CA GLN A 40 -21.20 29.63 56.80
C GLN A 40 -21.46 28.47 55.81
N VAL A 41 -22.69 27.96 55.70
CA VAL A 41 -23.02 26.96 54.67
C VAL A 41 -22.79 27.51 53.25
N LYS A 42 -23.15 28.78 53.01
CA LYS A 42 -23.02 29.45 51.71
C LYS A 42 -21.57 29.81 51.34
N ASN A 43 -20.74 30.19 52.32
CA ASN A 43 -19.39 30.72 52.08
C ASN A 43 -18.28 29.71 52.36
N LEU A 44 -18.56 28.60 53.05
CA LEU A 44 -17.59 27.54 53.36
C LEU A 44 -18.01 26.20 52.74
N SER A 45 -19.10 25.60 53.20
CA SER A 45 -19.43 24.20 52.86
C SER A 45 -19.81 24.02 51.38
N LEU A 46 -20.69 24.86 50.83
CA LEU A 46 -21.12 24.73 49.43
C LEU A 46 -19.97 25.00 48.44
N PRO A 47 -19.18 26.09 48.57
CA PRO A 47 -18.02 26.31 47.71
C PRO A 47 -16.95 25.22 47.90
N ALA A 48 -16.69 24.74 49.13
CA ALA A 48 -15.74 23.64 49.34
C ALA A 48 -16.18 22.35 48.63
N MET A 49 -17.47 22.01 48.64
CA MET A 49 -18.01 20.89 47.86
C MET A 49 -17.89 21.13 46.37
N THR A 50 -18.25 22.32 45.87
CA THR A 50 -18.17 22.67 44.44
C THR A 50 -16.74 22.56 43.92
N TYR A 51 -15.77 23.22 44.57
CA TYR A 51 -14.38 23.16 44.14
C TYR A 51 -13.80 21.76 44.29
N SER A 52 -14.14 21.01 45.35
CA SER A 52 -13.69 19.61 45.48
C SER A 52 -14.25 18.71 44.37
N SER A 53 -15.51 18.90 43.95
CA SER A 53 -16.08 18.18 42.80
C SER A 53 -15.48 18.62 41.47
N GLU A 54 -15.16 19.91 41.29
CA GLU A 54 -14.45 20.42 40.12
C GLU A 54 -13.05 19.79 40.02
N LEU A 55 -12.33 19.69 41.15
CA LEU A 55 -11.04 19.00 41.22
C LEU A 55 -11.17 17.52 40.86
N GLN A 56 -12.23 16.82 41.28
CA GLN A 56 -12.47 15.42 40.86
C GLN A 56 -12.64 15.29 39.34
N VAL A 57 -13.35 16.23 38.72
CA VAL A 57 -13.54 16.26 37.25
C VAL A 57 -12.20 16.48 36.56
N GLU A 58 -11.46 17.51 36.94
CA GLU A 58 -10.16 17.83 36.33
C GLU A 58 -9.15 16.69 36.52
N PHE A 59 -9.12 16.07 37.71
CA PHE A 59 -8.28 14.90 37.97
C PHE A 59 -8.63 13.71 37.08
N THR A 60 -9.93 13.41 36.93
CA THR A 60 -10.40 12.32 36.05
C THR A 60 -10.03 12.57 34.60
N GLN A 61 -10.14 13.82 34.13
CA GLN A 61 -9.77 14.18 32.77
C GLN A 61 -8.25 14.11 32.54
N MET A 62 -7.44 14.59 33.48
CA MET A 62 -5.99 14.44 33.44
C MET A 62 -5.57 12.96 33.43
N SER A 63 -6.19 12.13 34.26
CA SER A 63 -5.92 10.68 34.27
C SER A 63 -6.32 10.02 32.95
N LYS A 64 -7.42 10.43 32.32
CA LYS A 64 -7.82 9.96 30.99
C LYS A 64 -6.77 10.33 29.94
N LEU A 65 -6.27 11.56 29.95
CA LEU A 65 -5.23 12.01 29.02
C LEU A 65 -3.91 11.29 29.23
N ALA A 66 -3.53 11.02 30.49
CA ALA A 66 -2.36 10.20 30.82
C ALA A 66 -2.53 8.78 30.23
N GLN A 67 -3.69 8.15 30.39
CA GLN A 67 -3.97 6.84 29.81
C GLN A 67 -3.97 6.88 28.28
N SER A 68 -4.59 7.89 27.65
CA SER A 68 -4.56 8.08 26.19
C SER A 68 -3.14 8.28 25.67
N SER A 69 -2.28 8.98 26.41
CA SER A 69 -0.87 9.17 26.04
C SER A 69 -0.11 7.84 25.93
N TYR A 70 -0.38 6.89 26.83
CA TYR A 70 0.23 5.56 26.81
C TYR A 70 -0.12 4.77 25.54
N PHE A 71 -1.35 4.91 25.04
CA PHE A 71 -1.82 4.21 23.85
C PHE A 71 -1.53 4.94 22.53
N SER A 72 -0.98 6.16 22.57
CA SER A 72 -0.64 6.89 21.35
C SER A 72 0.43 6.17 20.52
N GLU A 73 0.27 6.17 19.20
CA GLU A 73 1.24 5.58 18.27
C GLU A 73 2.05 6.63 17.50
N GLN A 74 1.64 7.90 17.58
CA GLN A 74 2.20 8.99 16.77
C GLN A 74 2.72 10.14 17.65
N PRO A 75 3.92 10.70 17.36
CA PRO A 75 4.47 11.82 18.14
C PRO A 75 3.56 13.06 18.19
N ASN A 76 2.80 13.31 17.13
CA ASN A 76 1.87 14.44 17.05
C ASN A 76 0.70 14.29 18.02
N GLU A 77 0.11 13.10 18.13
CA GLU A 77 -0.95 12.81 19.10
C GLU A 77 -0.45 12.94 20.54
N LEU A 78 0.75 12.41 20.83
CA LEU A 78 1.36 12.55 22.15
C LEU A 78 1.53 14.03 22.55
N THR A 79 1.94 14.87 21.60
CA THR A 79 2.08 16.32 21.79
C THR A 79 0.73 16.98 22.07
N GLN A 80 -0.34 16.58 21.36
CA GLN A 80 -1.68 17.07 21.61
C GLN A 80 -2.20 16.66 23.00
N PHE A 81 -2.02 15.40 23.39
CA PHE A 81 -2.42 14.93 24.73
C PHE A 81 -1.66 15.66 25.83
N LYS A 82 -0.36 15.92 25.64
CA LYS A 82 0.44 16.69 26.59
C LYS A 82 -0.08 18.13 26.73
N SER A 83 -0.38 18.80 25.62
CA SER A 83 -0.93 20.16 25.64
C SER A 83 -2.30 20.21 26.33
N GLN A 84 -3.18 19.24 26.06
CA GLN A 84 -4.47 19.13 26.75
C GLN A 84 -4.29 18.84 28.24
N PHE A 85 -3.32 18.01 28.61
CA PHE A 85 -3.01 17.70 30.00
C PHE A 85 -2.52 18.94 30.75
N GLU A 86 -1.60 19.71 30.17
CA GLU A 86 -1.10 20.97 30.75
C GLU A 86 -2.23 22.01 30.93
N ALA A 87 -3.18 22.08 29.99
CA ALA A 87 -4.35 22.95 30.12
C ALA A 87 -5.24 22.55 31.32
N ARG A 88 -5.50 21.25 31.47
CA ARG A 88 -6.28 20.69 32.60
C ARG A 88 -5.55 20.83 33.93
N GLN A 89 -4.23 20.65 33.94
CA GLN A 89 -3.37 20.92 35.09
C GLN A 89 -3.51 22.38 35.55
N SER A 90 -3.56 23.34 34.63
CA SER A 90 -3.77 24.74 34.97
C SER A 90 -5.16 25.01 35.56
N GLN A 91 -6.20 24.35 35.05
CA GLN A 91 -7.57 24.45 35.58
C GLN A 91 -7.67 23.84 36.98
N PHE A 92 -7.08 22.66 37.18
CA PHE A 92 -6.98 22.02 38.50
C PHE A 92 -6.31 22.95 39.50
N LYS A 93 -5.16 23.54 39.13
CA LYS A 93 -4.43 24.45 40.02
C LYS A 93 -5.29 25.67 40.41
N GLN A 94 -6.00 26.25 39.46
CA GLN A 94 -6.89 27.37 39.74
C GLN A 94 -8.01 26.98 40.72
N ALA A 95 -8.68 25.85 40.50
CA ALA A 95 -9.72 25.35 41.42
C ALA A 95 -9.16 24.99 42.80
N TYR A 96 -7.93 24.48 42.86
CA TYR A 96 -7.26 24.11 44.11
C TYR A 96 -6.90 25.36 44.92
N ASP A 97 -6.37 26.40 44.28
CA ASP A 97 -6.06 27.68 44.93
C ASP A 97 -7.35 28.33 45.50
N GLN A 98 -8.49 28.20 44.81
CA GLN A 98 -9.79 28.67 45.32
C GLN A 98 -10.29 27.83 46.50
N LEU A 99 -10.16 26.51 46.42
CA LEU A 99 -10.51 25.60 47.51
C LEU A 99 -9.71 25.94 48.79
N GLU A 100 -8.39 26.11 48.67
CA GLU A 100 -7.53 26.46 49.81
C GLU A 100 -7.96 27.76 50.50
N GLN A 101 -8.33 28.78 49.71
CA GLN A 101 -8.85 30.04 50.26
C GLN A 101 -10.15 29.85 51.04
N VAL A 102 -11.06 29.03 50.52
CA VAL A 102 -12.35 28.75 51.18
C VAL A 102 -12.16 27.97 52.48
N VAL A 103 -11.27 26.96 52.49
CA VAL A 103 -11.11 26.06 53.65
C VAL A 103 -10.12 26.58 54.69
N ALA A 104 -9.37 27.64 54.41
CA ALA A 104 -8.29 28.15 55.27
C ALA A 104 -8.67 28.38 56.74
N LEU A 105 -9.92 28.80 57.00
CA LEU A 105 -10.42 29.10 58.35
C LEU A 105 -10.97 27.86 59.08
N ASN A 106 -11.13 26.72 58.40
CA ASN A 106 -11.57 25.46 58.98
C ASN A 106 -10.40 24.47 59.03
N SER A 107 -9.88 24.22 60.24
CA SER A 107 -8.67 23.42 60.44
C SER A 107 -8.78 21.98 59.91
N GLN A 108 -9.97 21.38 59.92
CA GLN A 108 -10.16 19.99 59.45
C GLN A 108 -10.20 19.92 57.91
N LEU A 109 -10.92 20.85 57.27
CA LEU A 109 -11.00 20.92 55.81
C LEU A 109 -9.66 21.35 55.19
N SER A 110 -8.94 22.30 55.80
CA SER A 110 -7.61 22.72 55.36
C SER A 110 -6.61 21.56 55.40
N GLN A 111 -6.53 20.81 56.51
CA GLN A 111 -5.61 19.66 56.62
C GLN A 111 -5.89 18.57 55.58
N ARG A 112 -7.15 18.38 55.19
CA ARG A 112 -7.54 17.43 54.13
C ARG A 112 -7.21 17.96 52.74
N SER A 113 -7.40 19.26 52.49
CA SER A 113 -6.99 19.92 51.25
C SER A 113 -5.48 19.81 51.01
N ASP A 114 -4.65 19.95 52.06
CA ASP A 114 -3.20 19.79 51.95
C ASP A 114 -2.80 18.39 51.46
N LYS A 115 -3.49 17.35 51.94
CA LYS A 115 -3.27 15.96 51.48
C LYS A 115 -3.60 15.79 50.01
N VAL A 116 -4.66 16.43 49.52
CA VAL A 116 -5.02 16.44 48.09
C VAL A 116 -3.90 17.06 47.26
N GLY A 117 -3.31 18.17 47.70
CA GLY A 117 -2.17 18.82 47.02
C GLY A 117 -0.93 17.93 46.96
N GLY A 118 -0.65 17.19 48.05
CA GLY A 118 0.40 16.18 48.08
C GLY A 118 0.20 15.08 47.04
N SER A 119 -0.99 14.45 47.02
CA SER A 119 -1.33 13.41 46.03
C SER A 119 -1.33 13.92 44.59
N PHE A 120 -1.72 15.17 44.36
CA PHE A 120 -1.66 15.80 43.04
C PHE A 120 -0.21 15.97 42.56
N THR A 121 0.70 16.39 43.45
CA THR A 121 2.13 16.55 43.11
C THR A 121 2.76 15.22 42.72
N GLU A 122 2.44 14.14 43.46
CA GLU A 122 2.90 12.79 43.15
C GLU A 122 2.37 12.29 41.79
N PHE A 123 1.07 12.50 41.53
CA PHE A 123 0.45 12.20 40.24
C PHE A 123 1.08 12.97 39.07
N LEU A 124 1.34 14.26 39.22
CA LEU A 124 2.01 15.05 38.18
C LEU A 124 3.41 14.50 37.88
N SER A 125 4.14 14.06 38.89
CA SER A 125 5.46 13.48 38.70
C SER A 125 5.38 12.19 37.87
N THR A 126 4.45 11.29 38.18
CA THR A 126 4.29 10.00 37.47
C THR A 126 3.82 10.20 36.03
N VAL A 127 2.87 11.10 35.79
CA VAL A 127 2.39 11.39 34.43
C VAL A 127 3.44 12.09 33.56
N ASN A 128 4.23 13.00 34.13
CA ASN A 128 5.32 13.63 33.36
C ASN A 128 6.40 12.61 32.95
N MET A 129 6.72 11.66 33.83
CA MET A 129 7.59 10.53 33.47
C MET A 129 6.97 9.68 32.36
N LEU A 130 5.66 9.38 32.45
CA LEU A 130 4.93 8.64 31.42
C LEU A 130 5.03 9.30 30.04
N PHE A 131 4.82 10.62 29.94
CA PHE A 131 4.95 11.36 28.69
C PHE A 131 6.39 11.30 28.12
N SER A 132 7.40 11.47 28.99
CA SER A 132 8.81 11.41 28.61
C SER A 132 9.22 10.01 28.12
N ASP A 133 8.82 8.98 28.84
CA ASP A 133 9.13 7.59 28.50
C ASP A 133 8.43 7.19 27.20
N LYS A 134 7.16 7.57 27.03
CA LYS A 134 6.40 7.33 25.80
C LYS A 134 6.99 8.03 24.58
N GLN A 135 7.47 9.27 24.74
CA GLN A 135 8.18 9.97 23.65
C GLN A 135 9.44 9.20 23.23
N THR A 136 10.16 8.63 24.19
CA THR A 136 11.34 7.80 23.95
C THR A 136 10.98 6.50 23.24
N VAL A 137 9.88 5.84 23.63
CA VAL A 137 9.34 4.64 22.95
C VAL A 137 9.09 4.93 21.46
N LEU A 138 8.38 6.01 21.15
CA LEU A 138 8.05 6.37 19.76
C LEU A 138 9.30 6.67 18.93
N ARG A 139 10.26 7.41 19.50
CA ARG A 139 11.54 7.70 18.84
C ARG A 139 12.33 6.42 18.55
N LEU A 140 12.43 5.50 19.52
CA LEU A 140 13.17 4.25 19.35
C LEU A 140 12.50 3.33 18.32
N ARG A 141 11.16 3.24 18.29
CA ARG A 141 10.45 2.49 17.24
C ARG A 141 10.75 3.02 15.84
N SER A 142 10.69 4.34 15.66
CA SER A 142 11.05 4.97 14.39
C SER A 142 12.52 4.72 14.03
N SER A 143 13.44 4.87 15.00
CA SER A 143 14.86 4.62 14.78
C SER A 143 15.14 3.19 14.35
N LEU A 144 14.49 2.19 14.98
CA LEU A 144 14.66 0.78 14.64
C LEU A 144 14.19 0.46 13.23
N GLN A 145 13.09 1.08 12.78
CA GLN A 145 12.60 0.93 11.41
C GLN A 145 13.61 1.47 10.40
N THR A 146 14.12 2.69 10.61
CA THR A 146 15.15 3.28 9.76
C THR A 146 16.44 2.44 9.75
N GLN A 147 16.87 1.93 10.91
CA GLN A 147 18.06 1.07 10.97
C GLN A 147 17.88 -0.25 10.23
N PHE A 148 16.67 -0.80 10.23
CA PHE A 148 16.38 -2.00 9.44
C PHE A 148 16.48 -1.70 7.94
N GLU A 149 15.87 -0.60 7.47
CA GLU A 149 15.96 -0.16 6.08
C GLU A 149 17.42 0.11 5.65
N ASP A 150 18.22 0.78 6.51
CA ASP A 150 19.64 1.01 6.26
C ASP A 150 20.44 -0.30 6.16
N ILE A 151 20.15 -1.29 7.01
CA ILE A 151 20.80 -2.61 6.97
C ILE A 151 20.40 -3.38 5.72
N GLU A 152 19.12 -3.35 5.34
CA GLU A 152 18.59 -4.03 4.16
C GLU A 152 19.26 -3.49 2.89
N LEU A 153 19.29 -2.16 2.72
CA LEU A 153 19.95 -1.49 1.60
C LEU A 153 21.44 -1.82 1.55
N ALA A 154 22.17 -1.66 2.67
CA ALA A 154 23.61 -1.93 2.69
C ALA A 154 23.93 -3.42 2.43
N ALA A 155 23.06 -4.35 2.84
CA ALA A 155 23.22 -5.77 2.58
C ALA A 155 22.93 -6.12 1.11
N GLU A 156 21.95 -5.49 0.49
CA GLU A 156 21.63 -5.65 -0.94
C GLU A 156 22.76 -5.10 -1.83
N ASP A 157 23.26 -3.90 -1.53
CA ASP A 157 24.39 -3.29 -2.24
C ASP A 157 25.68 -4.11 -2.08
N ALA A 158 25.94 -4.63 -0.88
CA ALA A 158 27.06 -5.53 -0.63
C ALA A 158 26.91 -6.86 -1.38
N THR A 159 25.69 -7.39 -1.50
CA THR A 159 25.42 -8.62 -2.24
C THR A 159 25.64 -8.41 -3.74
N THR A 160 25.18 -7.29 -4.29
CA THR A 160 25.44 -6.90 -5.68
C THR A 160 26.94 -6.79 -5.94
N SER A 161 27.68 -6.13 -5.05
CA SER A 161 29.14 -6.04 -5.13
C SER A 161 29.82 -7.41 -5.11
N VAL A 162 29.32 -8.35 -4.31
CA VAL A 162 29.84 -9.73 -4.29
C VAL A 162 29.57 -10.48 -5.59
N LEU A 163 28.42 -10.26 -6.24
CA LEU A 163 28.12 -10.85 -7.55
C LEU A 163 29.08 -10.35 -8.62
N ASP A 164 29.33 -9.04 -8.68
CA ASP A 164 30.32 -8.45 -9.59
C ASP A 164 31.72 -9.05 -9.38
N ILE A 165 32.09 -9.29 -8.12
CA ILE A 165 33.36 -9.92 -7.75
C ILE A 165 33.42 -11.38 -8.24
N LEU A 166 32.31 -12.13 -8.16
CA LEU A 166 32.24 -13.52 -8.61
C LEU A 166 32.31 -13.65 -10.13
N ASP A 167 31.91 -12.62 -10.87
CA ASP A 167 31.97 -12.57 -12.34
C ASP A 167 33.39 -12.28 -12.87
N ILE A 168 34.33 -11.89 -12.00
CA ILE A 168 35.74 -11.73 -12.38
C ILE A 168 36.34 -13.10 -12.75
N SER A 169 36.52 -13.33 -14.05
CA SER A 169 36.95 -14.61 -14.62
C SER A 169 38.30 -15.11 -14.05
N GLU A 170 39.20 -14.18 -13.75
CA GLU A 170 40.51 -14.42 -13.15
C GLU A 170 40.43 -14.83 -11.67
N LEU A 171 39.38 -14.45 -10.93
CA LEU A 171 39.29 -14.72 -9.49
C LEU A 171 39.15 -16.23 -9.23
N LYS A 172 38.29 -16.90 -9.99
CA LYS A 172 38.05 -18.34 -9.90
C LYS A 172 39.28 -19.17 -10.25
N THR A 173 40.08 -18.70 -11.20
CA THR A 173 41.28 -19.39 -11.68
C THR A 173 42.51 -19.09 -10.82
N THR A 174 42.59 -17.90 -10.23
CA THR A 174 43.74 -17.45 -9.43
C THR A 174 43.63 -17.84 -7.96
N SER A 175 42.43 -17.85 -7.38
CA SER A 175 42.24 -18.21 -5.96
C SER A 175 40.88 -18.87 -5.70
N GLN A 176 40.87 -20.21 -5.66
CA GLN A 176 39.66 -20.98 -5.33
C GLN A 176 39.11 -20.67 -3.93
N ARG A 177 39.98 -20.31 -2.97
CA ARG A 177 39.57 -19.91 -1.61
C ARG A 177 38.85 -18.56 -1.60
N ALA A 178 39.34 -17.58 -2.38
CA ALA A 178 38.70 -16.27 -2.48
C ALA A 178 37.32 -16.39 -3.14
N TYR A 179 37.21 -17.17 -4.21
CA TYR A 179 35.91 -17.44 -4.85
C TYR A 179 34.91 -18.08 -3.89
N GLN A 180 35.34 -19.08 -3.10
CA GLN A 180 34.47 -19.71 -2.08
C GLN A 180 34.09 -18.74 -0.95
N ALA A 181 35.00 -17.87 -0.54
CA ALA A 181 34.74 -16.85 0.47
C ALA A 181 33.73 -15.81 -0.03
N ALA A 182 33.87 -15.31 -1.26
CA ALA A 182 32.88 -14.41 -1.87
C ALA A 182 31.51 -15.09 -1.98
N SER A 183 31.45 -16.32 -2.48
CA SER A 183 30.20 -17.06 -2.66
C SER A 183 29.46 -17.37 -1.34
N SER A 184 30.13 -17.39 -0.19
CA SER A 184 29.47 -17.61 1.09
C SER A 184 28.98 -16.32 1.76
N MET A 185 29.44 -15.14 1.33
CA MET A 185 29.04 -13.85 1.91
C MET A 185 27.56 -13.55 1.74
N GLU A 186 26.97 -13.91 0.59
CA GLU A 186 25.54 -13.71 0.31
C GLU A 186 24.65 -14.29 1.42
N ASN A 187 24.95 -15.52 1.87
CA ASN A 187 24.21 -16.15 2.96
C ASN A 187 24.34 -15.37 4.28
N HIS A 188 25.50 -14.78 4.54
CA HIS A 188 25.71 -13.97 5.74
C HIS A 188 24.97 -12.63 5.64
N PHE A 189 24.96 -11.95 4.48
CA PHE A 189 24.18 -10.74 4.27
C PHE A 189 22.67 -11.01 4.41
N SER A 190 22.17 -12.07 3.78
CA SER A 190 20.77 -12.51 3.94
C SER A 190 20.43 -12.84 5.40
N SER A 191 21.36 -13.47 6.14
CA SER A 191 21.19 -13.73 7.57
C SER A 191 21.15 -12.42 8.38
N LEU A 192 21.92 -11.39 8.01
CA LEU A 192 21.88 -10.10 8.70
C LEU A 192 20.53 -9.40 8.52
N VAL A 193 19.97 -9.39 7.31
CA VAL A 193 18.65 -8.83 7.03
C VAL A 193 17.58 -9.59 7.82
N THR A 194 17.57 -10.92 7.71
CA THR A 194 16.62 -11.78 8.43
C THR A 194 16.67 -11.55 9.94
N ASN A 195 17.87 -11.58 10.52
CA ASN A 195 18.06 -11.38 11.95
C ASN A 195 17.69 -9.95 12.39
N SER A 196 17.88 -8.95 11.53
CA SER A 196 17.47 -7.56 11.81
C SER A 196 15.95 -7.45 11.86
N ASN A 197 15.23 -8.11 10.94
CA ASN A 197 13.77 -8.18 10.97
C ASN A 197 13.26 -8.95 12.21
N ASP A 198 13.89 -10.07 12.56
CA ASP A 198 13.54 -10.83 13.76
C ASP A 198 13.75 -10.03 15.05
N LEU A 199 14.78 -9.17 15.09
CA LEU A 199 14.99 -8.22 16.19
C LEU A 199 13.84 -7.23 16.34
N LEU A 200 13.27 -6.73 15.25
CA LEU A 200 12.09 -5.85 15.31
C LEU A 200 10.90 -6.56 15.98
N SER A 201 10.74 -7.86 15.72
CA SER A 201 9.67 -8.69 16.26
C SER A 201 9.92 -9.22 17.69
N ALA A 202 11.16 -9.15 18.19
CA ALA A 202 11.53 -9.68 19.49
C ALA A 202 10.78 -8.98 20.65
N LYS A 203 10.27 -9.79 21.60
CA LYS A 203 9.44 -9.32 22.73
C LYS A 203 10.16 -9.34 24.09
N ASN A 204 11.36 -9.88 24.17
CA ASN A 204 12.13 -9.98 25.40
C ASN A 204 13.64 -9.86 25.14
N ILE A 205 14.38 -9.46 26.17
CA ILE A 205 15.82 -9.18 26.06
C ILE A 205 16.62 -10.44 25.73
N ASN A 206 16.25 -11.62 26.25
CA ASN A 206 16.98 -12.85 25.97
C ASN A 206 16.93 -13.22 24.48
N THR A 207 15.76 -13.07 23.82
CA THR A 207 15.63 -13.28 22.38
C THR A 207 16.45 -12.25 21.60
N VAL A 208 16.45 -10.98 22.03
CA VAL A 208 17.31 -9.95 21.43
C VAL A 208 18.78 -10.32 21.53
N ASP A 209 19.23 -10.84 22.68
CA ASP A 209 20.62 -11.24 22.87
C ASP A 209 21.02 -12.44 22.02
N ILE A 210 20.13 -13.42 21.84
CA ILE A 210 20.38 -14.57 20.95
C ILE A 210 20.55 -14.09 19.51
N ILE A 211 19.61 -13.31 18.99
CA ILE A 211 19.65 -12.82 17.61
C ILE A 211 20.85 -11.88 17.40
N ALA A 212 21.15 -11.02 18.36
CA ALA A 212 22.32 -10.14 18.31
C ALA A 212 23.63 -10.93 18.27
N ASN A 213 23.73 -12.08 18.94
CA ASN A 213 24.90 -12.95 18.85
C ASN A 213 25.03 -13.58 17.45
N GLU A 214 23.92 -13.95 16.82
CA GLU A 214 23.90 -14.47 15.44
C GLU A 214 24.29 -13.39 14.42
N GLN A 215 23.79 -12.15 14.57
CA GLN A 215 24.24 -11.02 13.75
C GLN A 215 25.75 -10.77 13.90
N ASN A 216 26.26 -10.81 15.13
CA ASN A 216 27.68 -10.67 15.39
C ASN A 216 28.51 -11.78 14.75
N PHE A 217 28.01 -13.02 14.77
CA PHE A 217 28.64 -14.14 14.08
C PHE A 217 28.71 -13.87 12.56
N SER A 218 27.61 -13.50 11.92
CA SER A 218 27.58 -13.18 10.49
C SER A 218 28.52 -12.03 10.12
N ILE A 219 28.57 -10.95 10.91
CA ILE A 219 29.52 -9.85 10.70
C ILE A 219 30.98 -10.32 10.81
N GLN A 220 31.29 -11.25 11.72
CA GLN A 220 32.63 -11.81 11.84
C GLN A 220 33.00 -12.72 10.66
N GLU A 221 32.06 -13.53 10.16
CA GLU A 221 32.30 -14.37 8.98
C GLU A 221 32.46 -13.51 7.72
N ILE A 222 31.65 -12.46 7.54
CA ILE A 222 31.83 -11.49 6.44
C ILE A 222 33.23 -10.86 6.50
N ALA A 223 33.67 -10.41 7.68
CA ALA A 223 35.00 -9.83 7.86
C ALA A 223 36.11 -10.81 7.44
N ARG A 224 36.02 -12.07 7.87
CA ARG A 224 37.00 -13.11 7.50
C ARG A 224 36.97 -13.40 6.01
N ASN A 225 35.80 -13.42 5.40
CA ASN A 225 35.66 -13.62 3.96
C ASN A 225 36.26 -12.43 3.18
N ILE A 226 36.07 -11.20 3.65
CA ILE A 226 36.69 -9.99 3.07
C ILE A 226 38.22 -10.12 3.11
N ASP A 227 38.79 -10.56 4.23
CA ASP A 227 40.24 -10.80 4.36
C ASP A 227 40.77 -11.83 3.35
N PHE A 228 39.98 -12.88 3.04
CA PHE A 228 40.37 -13.91 2.06
C PHE A 228 40.34 -13.40 0.62
N ILE A 229 39.45 -12.48 0.27
CA ILE A 229 39.33 -11.91 -1.08
C ILE A 229 40.25 -10.70 -1.29
N LYS A 230 40.59 -9.96 -0.23
CA LYS A 230 41.36 -8.72 -0.25
C LYS A 230 42.65 -8.81 -1.06
N GLY A 231 43.45 -9.85 -0.83
CA GLY A 231 44.71 -10.06 -1.55
C GLY A 231 44.51 -10.19 -3.06
N PRO A 232 43.78 -11.24 -3.52
CA PRO A 232 43.49 -11.44 -4.95
C PRO A 232 42.80 -10.26 -5.63
N LEU A 233 41.83 -9.60 -4.96
CA LEU A 233 41.09 -8.48 -5.55
C LEU A 233 41.92 -7.21 -5.70
N SER A 234 42.81 -6.93 -4.74
CA SER A 234 43.64 -5.71 -4.78
C SER A 234 44.53 -5.59 -6.02
N SER A 235 44.80 -6.71 -6.70
CA SER A 235 45.55 -6.76 -7.96
C SER A 235 44.70 -6.79 -9.23
N LEU A 236 43.41 -7.11 -9.12
CA LEU A 236 42.51 -7.28 -10.26
C LEU A 236 41.69 -6.01 -10.46
N GLU A 237 40.78 -5.71 -9.53
CA GLU A 237 39.85 -4.58 -9.59
C GLU A 237 39.66 -4.01 -8.18
N PRO A 238 40.45 -2.99 -7.78
CA PRO A 238 40.43 -2.45 -6.41
C PRO A 238 39.13 -1.75 -6.02
N SER A 239 38.36 -1.24 -6.98
CA SER A 239 37.11 -0.49 -6.70
C SER A 239 36.06 -1.36 -6.04
N TYR A 240 35.85 -2.59 -6.53
CA TYR A 240 34.87 -3.51 -5.93
C TYR A 240 35.19 -3.88 -4.49
N LEU A 241 36.47 -3.94 -4.14
CA LEU A 241 36.91 -4.16 -2.77
C LEU A 241 36.64 -2.94 -1.89
N GLU A 242 36.86 -1.73 -2.40
CA GLU A 242 36.61 -0.47 -1.67
C GLU A 242 35.11 -0.30 -1.37
N ASP A 243 34.26 -0.56 -2.36
CA ASP A 243 32.80 -0.52 -2.21
C ASP A 243 32.31 -1.56 -1.18
N LEU A 244 32.77 -2.80 -1.29
CA LEU A 244 32.41 -3.86 -0.35
C LEU A 244 32.91 -3.58 1.09
N GLU A 245 34.12 -3.04 1.24
CA GLU A 245 34.63 -2.62 2.55
C GLU A 245 33.81 -1.47 3.14
N SER A 246 33.29 -0.56 2.31
CA SER A 246 32.40 0.53 2.73
C SER A 246 31.06 -0.03 3.23
N TYR A 247 30.37 -0.86 2.44
CA TYR A 247 29.09 -1.45 2.85
C TYR A 247 29.23 -2.33 4.10
N TYR A 248 30.33 -3.08 4.20
CA TYR A 248 30.65 -3.82 5.42
C TYR A 248 30.82 -2.91 6.64
N ALA A 249 31.49 -1.75 6.48
CA ALA A 249 31.67 -0.81 7.58
C ALA A 249 30.32 -0.25 8.07
N ASP A 250 29.40 0.04 7.16
CA ASP A 250 28.05 0.50 7.48
C ASP A 250 27.25 -0.58 8.22
N LEU A 251 27.21 -1.80 7.69
CA LEU A 251 26.58 -2.95 8.34
C LEU A 251 27.17 -3.22 9.73
N LYS A 252 28.50 -3.16 9.86
CA LYS A 252 29.19 -3.31 11.13
C LYS A 252 28.81 -2.22 12.13
N SER A 253 28.69 -0.97 11.68
CA SER A 253 28.25 0.14 12.53
C SER A 253 26.83 -0.10 13.06
N GLN A 254 25.92 -0.55 12.19
CA GLN A 254 24.53 -0.82 12.56
C GLN A 254 24.37 -2.03 13.50
N ILE A 255 25.30 -2.99 13.49
CA ILE A 255 25.22 -4.22 14.29
C ILE A 255 26.07 -4.14 15.57
N GLN A 256 27.24 -3.53 15.52
CA GLN A 256 28.22 -3.48 16.62
C GLN A 256 28.38 -2.09 17.24
N GLY A 257 27.79 -1.05 16.64
CA GLY A 257 27.85 0.32 17.14
C GLY A 257 27.14 0.51 18.48
N VAL A 258 27.41 1.67 19.10
CA VAL A 258 26.76 2.08 20.37
C VAL A 258 25.25 2.12 20.18
N ASP A 259 24.79 2.69 19.07
CA ASP A 259 23.39 2.80 18.68
C ASP A 259 22.95 1.62 17.79
N SER A 260 23.59 0.45 17.87
CA SER A 260 23.21 -0.72 17.08
C SER A 260 21.73 -1.09 17.22
N ILE A 261 21.17 -1.71 16.19
CA ILE A 261 19.76 -2.14 16.16
C ILE A 261 19.41 -3.00 17.40
N ALA A 262 20.30 -3.90 17.81
CA ALA A 262 20.13 -4.70 19.02
C ALA A 262 20.12 -3.84 20.31
N ASN A 263 21.03 -2.86 20.45
CA ASN A 263 21.05 -1.97 21.61
C ASN A 263 19.80 -1.11 21.70
N ASN A 264 19.36 -0.53 20.58
CA ASN A 264 18.14 0.25 20.52
C ASN A 264 16.90 -0.60 20.82
N LYS A 265 16.89 -1.87 20.38
CA LYS A 265 15.82 -2.81 20.72
C LYS A 265 15.79 -3.16 22.20
N ARG A 266 16.95 -3.38 22.85
CA ARG A 266 17.04 -3.55 24.30
C ARG A 266 16.51 -2.32 25.03
N ALA A 267 16.94 -1.13 24.61
CA ALA A 267 16.49 0.14 25.18
C ALA A 267 14.96 0.29 25.04
N LEU A 268 14.40 -0.07 23.88
CA LEU A 268 12.95 -0.05 23.63
C LEU A 268 12.21 -0.95 24.63
N LEU A 269 12.60 -2.21 24.75
CA LEU A 269 11.93 -3.16 25.66
C LEU A 269 12.02 -2.72 27.13
N GLN A 270 13.15 -2.14 27.54
CA GLN A 270 13.32 -1.60 28.89
C GLN A 270 12.44 -0.37 29.13
N ILE A 271 12.39 0.56 28.18
CA ILE A 271 11.58 1.77 28.34
C ILE A 271 10.08 1.43 28.25
N GLU A 272 9.65 0.46 27.44
CA GLU A 272 8.26 0.00 27.40
C GLU A 272 7.83 -0.62 28.75
N ALA A 273 8.71 -1.41 29.38
CA ALA A 273 8.46 -1.94 30.71
C ALA A 273 8.36 -0.83 31.77
N LYS A 274 9.25 0.17 31.72
CA LYS A 274 9.19 1.36 32.60
C LYS A 274 7.93 2.19 32.36
N THR A 275 7.57 2.44 31.09
CA THR A 275 6.36 3.19 30.71
C THR A 275 5.11 2.51 31.25
N LYS A 276 5.05 1.17 31.18
CA LYS A 276 3.95 0.39 31.75
C LYS A 276 3.89 0.50 33.28
N GLN A 277 5.04 0.48 33.95
CA GLN A 277 5.11 0.71 35.39
C GLN A 277 4.63 2.14 35.75
N ALA A 278 5.09 3.15 35.02
CA ALA A 278 4.68 4.54 35.21
C ALA A 278 3.17 4.74 35.01
N LEU A 279 2.55 4.03 34.06
CA LEU A 279 1.09 4.02 33.91
C LEU A 279 0.40 3.42 35.14
N SER A 280 0.88 2.28 35.64
CA SER A 280 0.34 1.65 36.85
C SER A 280 0.48 2.55 38.08
N ASP A 281 1.63 3.21 38.24
CA ASP A 281 1.88 4.13 39.35
C ASP A 281 0.99 5.37 39.23
N SER A 282 0.76 5.87 38.01
CA SER A 282 -0.19 6.95 37.73
C SER A 282 -1.63 6.55 38.05
N GLU A 283 -2.08 5.34 37.70
CA GLU A 283 -3.44 4.85 38.01
C GLU A 283 -3.63 4.70 39.52
N PHE A 284 -2.61 4.22 40.24
CA PHE A 284 -2.61 4.14 41.70
C PHE A 284 -2.69 5.53 42.34
N ALA A 285 -1.87 6.48 41.86
CA ALA A 285 -1.89 7.87 42.31
C ALA A 285 -3.25 8.54 42.04
N THR A 286 -3.87 8.26 40.89
CA THR A 286 -5.24 8.73 40.58
C THR A 286 -6.25 8.22 41.58
N LYS A 287 -6.23 6.91 41.88
CA LYS A 287 -7.17 6.32 42.83
C LYS A 287 -7.00 6.93 44.23
N ALA A 288 -5.75 7.07 44.69
CA ALA A 288 -5.46 7.67 45.98
C ALA A 288 -5.92 9.14 46.05
N ALA A 289 -5.71 9.93 45.00
CA ALA A 289 -6.13 11.32 44.94
C ALA A 289 -7.66 11.48 44.91
N LEU A 290 -8.36 10.66 44.13
CA LEU A 290 -9.83 10.65 44.09
C LEU A 290 -10.44 10.21 45.43
N GLU A 291 -9.79 9.29 46.14
CA GLU A 291 -10.19 8.89 47.51
C GLU A 291 -10.03 10.05 48.50
N GLN A 292 -8.90 10.78 48.47
CA GLN A 292 -8.73 11.99 49.30
C GLN A 292 -9.76 13.07 48.97
N LEU A 293 -10.07 13.29 47.69
CA LEU A 293 -11.10 14.24 47.27
C LEU A 293 -12.51 13.79 47.71
N SER A 294 -12.81 12.49 47.63
CA SER A 294 -14.08 11.92 48.11
C SER A 294 -14.26 12.12 49.62
N GLU A 295 -13.21 11.84 50.40
CA GLU A 295 -13.22 12.09 51.85
C GLU A 295 -13.36 13.59 52.18
N LEU A 296 -12.77 14.47 51.38
CA LEU A 296 -12.93 15.93 51.53
C LEU A 296 -14.37 16.37 51.23
N VAL A 297 -15.00 15.86 50.18
CA VAL A 297 -16.42 16.12 49.88
C VAL A 297 -17.32 15.59 50.99
N ALA A 298 -17.04 14.38 51.50
CA ALA A 298 -17.79 13.80 52.60
C ALA A 298 -17.68 14.63 53.88
N LEU A 299 -16.47 15.10 54.21
CA LEU A 299 -16.24 15.98 55.36
C LEU A 299 -16.90 17.36 55.17
N ALA A 300 -16.84 17.95 53.98
CA ALA A 300 -17.52 19.21 53.68
C ALA A 300 -19.05 19.08 53.81
N ASN A 301 -19.60 17.92 53.42
CA ASN A 301 -21.01 17.60 53.59
C ASN A 301 -21.38 17.32 55.05
N GLU A 302 -20.52 16.67 55.84
CA GLU A 302 -20.73 16.47 57.28
C GLU A 302 -20.75 17.82 58.02
N VAL A 303 -19.81 18.72 57.71
CA VAL A 303 -19.80 20.09 58.23
C VAL A 303 -21.08 20.84 57.81
N ALA A 304 -21.56 20.65 56.57
CA ALA A 304 -22.82 21.23 56.11
C ALA A 304 -24.04 20.71 56.91
N LEU A 305 -24.08 19.40 57.19
CA LEU A 305 -25.15 18.75 57.94
C LEU A 305 -25.14 19.14 59.43
N GLU A 306 -23.97 19.29 60.04
CA GLU A 306 -23.82 19.79 61.41
C GLU A 306 -24.32 21.24 61.53
N LEU A 307 -23.94 22.11 60.58
CA LEU A 307 -24.44 23.49 60.49
C LEU A 307 -25.96 23.52 60.26
N GLN A 308 -26.52 22.60 59.46
CA GLN A 308 -27.95 22.49 59.20
C GLN A 308 -28.74 21.95 60.41
N ALA A 309 -28.17 21.05 61.19
CA ALA A 309 -28.76 20.52 62.41
C ALA A 309 -28.83 21.60 63.52
N GLY A 310 -27.80 22.43 63.65
CA GLY A 310 -27.81 23.59 64.55
C GLY A 310 -28.89 24.63 64.20
N VAL A 311 -29.17 24.83 62.91
CA VAL A 311 -30.27 25.69 62.43
C VAL A 311 -31.64 25.11 62.81
N ASN A 312 -31.83 23.78 62.79
CA ASN A 312 -33.11 23.15 63.15
C ASN A 312 -33.43 23.23 64.65
N ASP A 313 -32.42 23.14 65.52
CA ASP A 313 -32.61 23.32 66.97
C ASP A 313 -32.98 24.78 67.31
N ASP A 314 -32.36 25.77 66.67
CA ASP A 314 -32.69 27.20 66.84
C ASP A 314 -34.08 27.58 66.29
N VAL A 315 -34.51 26.96 65.19
CA VAL A 315 -35.84 27.16 64.58
C VAL A 315 -36.95 26.57 65.44
N SER A 316 -36.72 25.44 66.12
CA SER A 316 -37.72 24.78 66.97
C SER A 316 -38.06 25.59 68.23
N ALA A 317 -37.09 26.29 68.83
CA ALA A 317 -37.29 27.21 69.95
C ALA A 317 -37.92 28.56 69.54
N ALA A 318 -37.73 28.99 68.29
CA ALA A 318 -38.35 30.20 67.72
C ALA A 318 -39.84 29.99 67.36
N ASN A 319 -40.22 28.78 66.96
CA ASN A 319 -41.60 28.47 66.55
C ASN A 319 -42.61 28.61 67.70
N LEU A 320 -42.30 28.18 68.92
CA LEU A 320 -43.26 28.19 70.05
C LEU A 320 -43.79 29.61 70.39
N TRP A 321 -42.93 30.63 70.34
CA TRP A 321 -43.30 32.02 70.66
C TRP A 321 -43.89 32.78 69.46
N THR A 322 -43.51 32.38 68.24
CA THR A 322 -44.09 32.95 67.00
C THR A 322 -45.54 32.51 66.83
N TRP A 323 -45.89 31.25 67.17
CA TRP A 323 -47.29 30.77 67.12
C TRP A 323 -48.23 31.52 68.07
N VAL A 324 -47.78 31.91 69.26
CA VAL A 324 -48.60 32.67 70.23
C VAL A 324 -48.90 34.09 69.74
N GLY A 325 -47.91 34.77 69.13
CA GLY A 325 -48.11 36.09 68.52
C GLY A 325 -48.92 36.03 67.21
N MET A 326 -48.71 34.97 66.42
CA MET A 326 -49.40 34.77 65.14
C MET A 326 -50.89 34.49 65.34
N ILE A 327 -51.31 33.74 66.36
CA ILE A 327 -52.74 33.50 66.64
C ILE A 327 -53.47 34.80 66.99
N ALA A 328 -52.85 35.69 67.78
CA ALA A 328 -53.42 36.98 68.14
C ALA A 328 -53.50 37.95 66.95
N ALA A 329 -52.46 37.99 66.09
CA ALA A 329 -52.48 38.76 64.86
C ALA A 329 -53.45 38.19 63.81
N THR A 330 -53.60 36.85 63.75
CA THR A 330 -54.49 36.15 62.82
C THR A 330 -55.96 36.44 63.10
N ILE A 331 -56.38 36.56 64.36
CA ILE A 331 -57.78 36.91 64.68
C ILE A 331 -58.13 38.33 64.18
N ILE A 332 -57.18 39.27 64.26
CA ILE A 332 -57.35 40.65 63.77
C ILE A 332 -57.23 40.71 62.24
N ALA A 333 -56.30 39.94 61.65
CA ALA A 333 -56.12 39.83 60.21
C ALA A 333 -57.30 39.12 59.52
N VAL A 334 -57.93 38.13 60.15
CA VAL A 334 -59.12 37.43 59.60
C VAL A 334 -60.29 38.40 59.41
N GLY A 335 -60.44 39.40 60.29
CA GLY A 335 -61.44 40.46 60.15
C GLY A 335 -61.19 41.39 58.95
N VAL A 336 -59.93 41.76 58.69
CA VAL A 336 -59.53 42.56 57.51
C VAL A 336 -59.53 41.71 56.23
N ALA A 337 -59.16 40.43 56.35
CA ALA A 337 -59.11 39.46 55.26
C ALA A 337 -60.52 39.14 54.74
N PHE A 338 -61.52 38.97 55.60
CA PHE A 338 -62.88 38.66 55.14
C PHE A 338 -63.44 39.71 54.14
N ILE A 339 -63.10 40.98 54.35
CA ILE A 339 -63.51 42.09 53.48
C ILE A 339 -62.66 42.17 52.20
N THR A 340 -61.38 41.78 52.26
CA THR A 340 -60.43 41.84 51.12
C THR A 340 -60.55 40.59 50.21
N VAL A 341 -60.87 39.44 50.79
CA VAL A 341 -61.00 38.13 50.13
C VAL A 341 -62.12 38.14 49.10
N GLN A 342 -63.30 38.71 49.40
CA GLN A 342 -64.40 38.76 48.42
C GLN A 342 -64.10 39.64 47.20
N LEU A 343 -63.16 40.58 47.30
CA LEU A 343 -62.80 41.51 46.22
C LEU A 343 -61.61 41.01 45.36
N ILE A 344 -60.82 40.06 45.86
CA ILE A 344 -59.64 39.46 45.17
C ILE A 344 -59.93 38.05 44.63
N THR A 345 -60.76 37.25 45.31
CA THR A 345 -60.97 35.84 44.95
C THR A 345 -61.70 35.61 43.64
N LYS A 346 -62.59 36.53 43.22
CA LYS A 346 -63.32 36.38 41.95
C LYS A 346 -62.41 36.46 40.71
N PRO A 347 -61.59 37.52 40.53
CA PRO A 347 -60.66 37.58 39.40
C PRO A 347 -59.60 36.46 39.40
N LEU A 348 -59.07 36.09 40.58
CA LEU A 348 -58.10 35.00 40.70
C LEU A 348 -58.69 33.61 40.41
N ALA A 349 -59.96 33.37 40.75
CA ALA A 349 -60.62 32.12 40.41
C ALA A 349 -60.80 31.94 38.90
N GLU A 350 -61.04 33.03 38.16
CA GLU A 350 -61.13 33.01 36.70
C GLU A 350 -59.76 32.73 36.05
N VAL A 351 -58.69 33.39 36.51
CA VAL A 351 -57.31 33.09 36.07
C VAL A 351 -56.93 31.64 36.37
N ASN A 352 -57.20 31.17 37.58
CA ASN A 352 -56.89 29.79 37.98
C ASN A 352 -57.70 28.75 37.19
N LYS A 353 -58.96 29.06 36.83
CA LYS A 353 -59.79 28.18 36.01
C LYS A 353 -59.21 27.99 34.61
N VAL A 354 -58.78 29.08 33.95
CA VAL A 354 -58.16 28.98 32.62
C VAL A 354 -56.80 28.30 32.69
N LEU A 355 -55.98 28.61 33.69
CA LEU A 355 -54.69 27.93 33.88
C LEU A 355 -54.84 26.44 34.19
N THR A 356 -55.91 26.03 34.87
CA THR A 356 -56.23 24.60 35.09
C THR A 356 -56.55 23.90 33.77
N ILE A 357 -57.28 24.56 32.87
CA ILE A 357 -57.60 24.04 31.53
C ILE A 357 -56.32 23.96 30.67
N VAL A 358 -55.49 24.99 30.69
CA VAL A 358 -54.18 25.03 30.02
C VAL A 358 -53.24 23.94 30.54
N ALA A 359 -53.19 23.73 31.86
CA ALA A 359 -52.41 22.66 32.50
C ALA A 359 -52.94 21.25 32.15
N SER A 360 -54.23 21.12 31.79
CA SER A 360 -54.78 19.86 31.26
C SER A 360 -54.47 19.61 29.78
N GLY A 361 -53.76 20.54 29.14
CA GLY A 361 -53.28 20.43 27.76
C GLY A 361 -54.12 21.17 26.72
N ASP A 362 -55.19 21.89 27.12
CA ASP A 362 -56.00 22.69 26.20
C ASP A 362 -55.53 24.15 26.19
N MET A 363 -54.69 24.45 25.20
CA MET A 363 -54.10 25.77 24.97
C MET A 363 -55.02 26.68 24.13
N THR A 364 -56.26 26.27 23.79
CA THR A 364 -57.17 27.07 22.94
C THR A 364 -57.86 28.23 23.69
N GLN A 365 -57.81 28.21 25.03
CA GLN A 365 -58.46 29.19 25.88
C GLN A 365 -57.64 30.48 26.01
N SER A 366 -58.31 31.60 26.28
CA SER A 366 -57.68 32.89 26.58
C SER A 366 -58.36 33.57 27.76
N LEU A 367 -57.59 34.36 28.51
CA LEU A 367 -58.09 35.17 29.61
C LEU A 367 -58.61 36.53 29.11
N ASP A 368 -59.69 37.03 29.69
CA ASP A 368 -60.16 38.40 29.48
C ASP A 368 -59.12 39.37 30.08
N ASP A 369 -58.56 40.21 29.22
CA ASP A 369 -57.49 41.15 29.54
C ASP A 369 -57.94 42.62 29.50
N SER A 370 -59.26 42.85 29.45
CA SER A 370 -59.87 44.18 29.33
C SER A 370 -59.73 45.05 30.59
N ALA A 371 -59.40 44.44 31.75
CA ALA A 371 -59.20 45.15 33.00
C ALA A 371 -57.92 46.03 32.97
N ARG A 372 -58.00 47.22 33.59
CA ARG A 372 -56.89 48.19 33.70
C ARG A 372 -56.25 48.21 35.10
N ASP A 373 -56.48 47.16 35.87
CA ASP A 373 -55.91 46.93 37.18
C ASP A 373 -54.87 45.80 37.13
N GLU A 374 -54.35 45.43 38.29
CA GLU A 374 -53.30 44.42 38.46
C GLU A 374 -53.72 43.03 37.93
N PHE A 375 -55.02 42.73 37.82
CA PHE A 375 -55.50 41.45 37.28
C PHE A 375 -55.54 41.44 35.75
N GLY A 376 -55.78 42.59 35.11
CA GLY A 376 -55.69 42.70 33.66
C GLY A 376 -54.26 42.56 33.13
N GLU A 377 -53.25 43.01 33.90
CA GLU A 377 -51.83 42.77 33.57
C GLU A 377 -51.46 41.28 33.69
N LEU A 378 -51.92 40.61 34.74
CA LEU A 378 -51.77 39.16 34.93
C LEU A 378 -52.37 38.36 33.77
N SER A 379 -53.60 38.70 33.33
CA SER A 379 -54.23 38.07 32.17
C SER A 379 -53.40 38.21 30.88
N ARG A 380 -52.80 39.38 30.62
CA ARG A 380 -51.93 39.61 29.44
C ARG A 380 -50.66 38.75 29.48
N SER A 381 -49.99 38.67 30.63
CA SER A 381 -48.81 37.82 30.80
C SER A 381 -49.14 36.34 30.63
N CYS A 382 -50.27 35.88 31.18
CA CYS A 382 -50.73 34.50 30.99
C CYS A 382 -51.08 34.19 29.52
N ASN A 383 -51.75 35.09 28.81
CA ASN A 383 -52.03 34.92 27.38
C ASN A 383 -50.73 34.85 26.54
N THR A 384 -49.71 35.63 26.88
CA THR A 384 -48.39 35.58 26.22
C THR A 384 -47.69 34.23 26.42
N LEU A 385 -47.79 33.66 27.62
CA LEU A 385 -47.27 32.32 27.92
C LEU A 385 -48.02 31.24 27.13
N ILE A 386 -49.36 31.29 27.10
CA ILE A 386 -50.18 30.33 26.33
C ILE A 386 -49.83 30.40 24.83
N ALA A 387 -49.67 31.61 24.28
CA ALA A 387 -49.26 31.79 22.88
C ALA A 387 -47.86 31.22 22.60
N SER A 388 -46.90 31.43 23.49
CA SER A 388 -45.54 30.90 23.36
C SER A 388 -45.51 29.36 23.43
N LEU A 389 -46.30 28.77 24.33
CA LEU A 389 -46.44 27.31 24.42
C LEU A 389 -47.11 26.73 23.17
N ARG A 390 -48.13 27.40 22.63
CA ARG A 390 -48.79 27.01 21.37
C ARG A 390 -47.81 26.98 20.20
N GLU A 391 -47.00 28.03 20.06
CA GLU A 391 -45.97 28.14 19.02
C GLU A 391 -44.91 27.05 19.15
N LEU A 392 -44.44 26.77 20.37
CA LEU A 392 -43.48 25.68 20.63
C LEU A 392 -44.05 24.30 20.27
N ILE A 393 -45.28 23.98 20.69
CA ILE A 393 -45.95 22.70 20.40
C ILE A 393 -46.15 22.54 18.89
N THR A 394 -46.61 23.58 18.19
CA THR A 394 -46.78 23.56 16.73
C THR A 394 -45.42 23.40 16.02
N GLY A 395 -44.38 24.07 16.52
CA GLY A 395 -43.02 23.92 16.04
C GLY A 395 -42.46 22.51 16.21
N ILE A 396 -42.76 21.85 17.33
CA ILE A 396 -42.35 20.45 17.56
C ILE A 396 -43.08 19.51 16.61
N ILE A 397 -44.42 19.63 16.47
CA ILE A 397 -45.20 18.80 15.55
C ILE A 397 -44.64 18.90 14.13
N SER A 398 -44.41 20.11 13.63
CA SER A 398 -43.88 20.34 12.28
C SER A 398 -42.48 19.73 12.09
N ARG A 399 -41.57 19.92 13.05
CA ARG A 399 -40.20 19.38 12.98
C ARG A 399 -40.16 17.85 13.11
N SER A 400 -41.01 17.27 13.95
CA SER A 400 -41.15 15.80 14.06
C SER A 400 -41.66 15.18 12.76
N THR A 401 -42.65 15.79 12.10
CA THR A 401 -43.11 15.34 10.78
C THR A 401 -42.00 15.42 9.72
N GLN A 402 -41.22 16.50 9.70
CA GLN A 402 -40.07 16.63 8.79
C GLN A 402 -38.99 15.58 9.09
N LEU A 403 -38.72 15.29 10.37
CA LEU A 403 -37.75 14.28 10.78
C LEU A 403 -38.18 12.86 10.38
N ALA A 404 -39.46 12.53 10.55
CA ALA A 404 -40.01 11.25 10.10
C ALA A 404 -39.89 11.08 8.57
N ALA A 405 -40.26 12.11 7.80
CA ALA A 405 -40.14 12.09 6.35
C ALA A 405 -38.68 11.98 5.87
N ALA A 406 -37.75 12.71 6.51
CA ALA A 406 -36.33 12.61 6.20
C ALA A 406 -35.77 11.20 6.49
N SER A 407 -36.21 10.59 7.59
CA SER A 407 -35.80 9.23 7.97
C SER A 407 -36.35 8.17 6.99
N GLU A 408 -37.58 8.32 6.52
CA GLU A 408 -38.17 7.47 5.48
C GLU A 408 -37.43 7.61 4.14
N GLN A 409 -37.05 8.83 3.77
CA GLN A 409 -36.20 9.09 2.60
C GLN A 409 -34.83 8.42 2.74
N THR A 410 -34.18 8.52 3.91
CA THR A 410 -32.91 7.84 4.17
C THR A 410 -33.05 6.32 4.07
N SER A 411 -34.13 5.75 4.60
CA SER A 411 -34.43 4.30 4.47
C SER A 411 -34.57 3.86 3.01
N THR A 412 -35.23 4.68 2.19
CA THR A 412 -35.38 4.42 0.74
C THR A 412 -34.03 4.46 0.02
N ILE A 413 -33.23 5.51 0.23
CA ILE A 413 -31.87 5.64 -0.35
C ILE A 413 -30.98 4.48 0.08
N THR A 414 -31.11 4.05 1.33
CA THR A 414 -30.33 2.94 1.87
C THR A 414 -30.71 1.62 1.19
N THR A 415 -32.00 1.40 0.92
CA THR A 415 -32.49 0.23 0.18
C THR A 415 -31.97 0.22 -1.27
N GLU A 416 -31.99 1.38 -1.94
CA GLU A 416 -31.39 1.53 -3.28
C GLU A 416 -29.88 1.27 -3.25
N SER A 417 -29.19 1.75 -2.22
CA SER A 417 -27.75 1.52 -2.02
C SER A 417 -27.44 0.04 -1.84
N SER A 418 -28.20 -0.69 -1.01
CA SER A 418 -28.04 -2.14 -0.85
C SER A 418 -28.25 -2.91 -2.16
N GLN A 419 -29.20 -2.48 -3.00
CA GLN A 419 -29.40 -3.08 -4.31
C GLN A 419 -28.24 -2.78 -5.27
N ALA A 420 -27.71 -1.55 -5.25
CA ALA A 420 -26.55 -1.17 -6.06
C ALA A 420 -25.29 -1.95 -5.65
N ILE A 421 -25.06 -2.14 -4.35
CA ILE A 421 -23.94 -2.94 -3.82
C ILE A 421 -24.05 -4.39 -4.28
N LYS A 422 -25.25 -4.96 -4.29
CA LYS A 422 -25.46 -6.32 -4.83
C LYS A 422 -25.10 -6.42 -6.31
N SER A 423 -25.55 -5.46 -7.12
CA SER A 423 -25.16 -5.43 -8.54
C SER A 423 -23.66 -5.19 -8.75
N GLN A 424 -23.01 -4.44 -7.85
CA GLN A 424 -21.56 -4.26 -7.88
C GLN A 424 -20.83 -5.58 -7.55
N GLN A 425 -21.30 -6.36 -6.57
CA GLN A 425 -20.74 -7.68 -6.29
C GLN A 425 -20.82 -8.62 -7.50
N ASP A 426 -21.97 -8.66 -8.18
CA ASP A 426 -22.15 -9.47 -9.40
C ASP A 426 -21.16 -9.04 -10.51
N GLN A 427 -20.92 -7.73 -10.67
CA GLN A 427 -19.97 -7.20 -11.65
C GLN A 427 -18.51 -7.54 -11.29
N VAL A 428 -18.17 -7.50 -10.01
CA VAL A 428 -16.84 -7.84 -9.52
C VAL A 428 -16.56 -9.34 -9.69
N GLU A 429 -17.55 -10.20 -9.45
CA GLU A 429 -17.44 -11.65 -9.70
C GLU A 429 -17.19 -11.96 -11.19
N GLN A 430 -17.90 -11.25 -12.09
CA GLN A 430 -17.64 -11.35 -13.52
C GLN A 430 -16.23 -10.86 -13.90
N ALA A 431 -15.78 -9.75 -13.33
CA ALA A 431 -14.43 -9.24 -13.55
C ALA A 431 -13.35 -10.20 -13.02
N ALA A 432 -13.58 -10.86 -11.89
CA ALA A 432 -12.67 -11.86 -11.33
C ALA A 432 -12.57 -13.10 -12.24
N THR A 433 -13.70 -13.53 -12.79
CA THR A 433 -13.74 -14.61 -13.78
C THR A 433 -12.95 -14.22 -15.03
N ALA A 434 -13.19 -13.04 -15.59
CA ALA A 434 -12.46 -12.54 -16.76
C ALA A 434 -10.94 -12.40 -16.49
N THR A 435 -10.56 -11.99 -15.29
CA THR A 435 -9.15 -11.88 -14.87
C THR A 435 -8.49 -13.26 -14.76
N THR A 436 -9.22 -14.25 -14.25
CA THR A 436 -8.77 -15.64 -14.20
C THR A 436 -8.58 -16.21 -15.61
N GLU A 437 -9.52 -15.97 -16.52
CA GLU A 437 -9.38 -16.33 -17.93
C GLU A 437 -8.20 -15.62 -18.59
N MET A 438 -7.99 -14.33 -18.31
CA MET A 438 -6.85 -13.56 -18.81
C MET A 438 -5.50 -14.11 -18.32
N SER A 439 -5.40 -14.52 -17.05
CA SER A 439 -4.20 -15.17 -16.52
C SER A 439 -3.91 -16.49 -17.24
N SER A 440 -4.95 -17.30 -17.43
CA SER A 440 -4.86 -18.58 -18.16
C SER A 440 -4.44 -18.40 -19.62
N THR A 441 -5.03 -17.42 -20.33
CA THR A 441 -4.67 -17.14 -21.73
C THR A 441 -3.26 -16.58 -21.84
N SER A 442 -2.85 -15.69 -20.94
CA SER A 442 -1.48 -15.17 -20.89
C SER A 442 -0.46 -16.30 -20.69
N HIS A 443 -0.75 -17.24 -19.78
CA HIS A 443 0.09 -18.43 -19.60
C HIS A 443 0.15 -19.29 -20.88
N GLY A 444 -0.97 -19.47 -21.57
CA GLY A 444 -1.03 -20.15 -22.86
C GLY A 444 -0.22 -19.47 -23.96
N VAL A 445 -0.25 -18.13 -24.02
CA VAL A 445 0.53 -17.31 -24.96
C VAL A 445 2.02 -17.42 -24.66
N SER A 446 2.43 -17.32 -23.38
CA SER A 446 3.83 -17.48 -22.97
C SER A 446 4.38 -18.85 -23.37
N ASN A 447 3.62 -19.93 -23.14
CA ASN A 447 3.99 -21.28 -23.58
C ASN A 447 4.09 -21.39 -25.10
N SER A 448 3.17 -20.77 -25.85
CA SER A 448 3.19 -20.77 -27.31
C SER A 448 4.39 -20.01 -27.86
N ALA A 449 4.75 -18.88 -27.25
CA ALA A 449 5.94 -18.11 -27.60
C ALA A 449 7.23 -18.90 -27.30
N HIS A 450 7.29 -19.60 -26.16
CA HIS A 450 8.40 -20.47 -25.84
C HIS A 450 8.55 -21.62 -26.84
N GLN A 451 7.44 -22.23 -27.25
CA GLN A 451 7.45 -23.26 -28.29
C GLN A 451 7.91 -22.69 -29.64
N ALA A 452 7.48 -21.48 -30.01
CA ALA A 452 7.93 -20.80 -31.21
C ALA A 452 9.44 -20.54 -31.18
N LEU A 453 10.01 -20.09 -30.05
CA LEU A 453 11.45 -19.91 -29.87
C LEU A 453 12.23 -21.23 -30.10
N LEU A 454 11.72 -22.36 -29.63
CA LEU A 454 12.34 -23.67 -29.87
C LEU A 454 12.33 -24.06 -31.35
N GLU A 455 11.21 -23.85 -32.04
CA GLU A 455 11.09 -24.13 -33.49
C GLU A 455 11.97 -23.20 -34.33
N ILE A 456 12.04 -21.91 -33.97
CA ILE A 456 12.92 -20.91 -34.59
C ILE A 456 14.38 -21.31 -34.44
N LYS A 457 14.79 -21.76 -33.25
CA LYS A 457 16.15 -22.26 -33.00
C LYS A 457 16.49 -23.50 -33.84
N ASN A 458 15.52 -24.39 -34.06
CA ASN A 458 15.69 -25.53 -34.96
C ASN A 458 15.83 -25.06 -36.42
N ALA A 459 15.02 -24.10 -36.85
CA ALA A 459 15.09 -23.53 -38.20
C ALA A 459 16.43 -22.85 -38.47
N ASP A 460 16.95 -22.08 -37.50
CA ASP A 460 18.28 -21.45 -37.58
C ASP A 460 19.40 -22.48 -37.77
N LYS A 461 19.36 -23.56 -36.97
CA LYS A 461 20.31 -24.67 -37.08
C LYS A 461 20.25 -25.37 -38.43
N GLU A 462 19.04 -25.60 -38.97
CA GLU A 462 18.89 -26.19 -40.29
C GLU A 462 19.34 -25.24 -41.41
N ALA A 463 19.09 -23.94 -41.29
CA ALA A 463 19.59 -22.94 -42.24
C ALA A 463 21.12 -22.94 -42.30
N GLU A 464 21.81 -22.99 -41.15
CA GLU A 464 23.27 -23.08 -41.11
C GLU A 464 23.80 -24.41 -41.66
N ARG A 465 23.09 -25.52 -41.39
CA ARG A 465 23.43 -26.81 -42.02
C ARG A 465 23.35 -26.75 -43.54
N VAL A 466 22.29 -26.13 -44.09
CA VAL A 466 22.11 -25.99 -45.55
C VAL A 466 23.15 -25.05 -46.14
N LYS A 467 23.52 -23.97 -45.44
CA LYS A 467 24.59 -23.06 -45.85
C LYS A 467 25.93 -23.77 -45.99
N GLY A 468 26.27 -24.65 -45.04
CA GLY A 468 27.44 -25.53 -45.13
C GLY A 468 27.40 -26.45 -46.36
N ILE A 469 26.27 -27.13 -46.60
CA ILE A 469 26.10 -27.99 -47.79
C ILE A 469 26.24 -27.19 -49.10
N SER A 470 25.69 -25.98 -49.16
CA SER A 470 25.77 -25.11 -50.33
C SER A 470 27.22 -24.67 -50.61
N HIS A 471 27.98 -24.36 -49.57
CA HIS A 471 29.42 -24.07 -49.67
C HIS A 471 30.22 -25.27 -50.18
N ASP A 472 29.97 -26.47 -49.66
CA ASP A 472 30.65 -27.70 -50.11
C ASP A 472 30.30 -28.04 -51.56
N ASN A 473 29.04 -27.83 -51.97
CA ASN A 473 28.62 -27.98 -53.36
C ASN A 473 29.34 -27.00 -54.28
N LYS A 474 29.45 -25.73 -53.90
CA LYS A 474 30.21 -24.73 -54.67
C LYS A 474 31.65 -25.20 -54.89
N HIS A 475 32.33 -25.62 -53.83
CA HIS A 475 33.70 -26.11 -53.92
C HIS A 475 33.84 -27.34 -54.85
N THR A 476 32.91 -28.28 -54.74
CA THR A 476 32.88 -29.49 -55.58
C THR A 476 32.68 -29.14 -57.06
N ILE A 477 31.84 -28.15 -57.37
CA ILE A 477 31.55 -27.72 -58.74
C ILE A 477 32.73 -26.93 -59.32
N GLU A 478 33.40 -26.11 -58.52
CA GLU A 478 34.64 -25.43 -58.91
C GLU A 478 35.74 -26.45 -59.27
N GLN A 479 35.88 -27.51 -58.46
CA GLN A 479 36.80 -28.61 -58.75
C GLN A 479 36.42 -29.32 -60.06
N LEU A 480 35.13 -29.65 -60.25
CA LEU A 480 34.63 -30.26 -61.49
C LEU A 480 34.92 -29.38 -62.71
N ALA A 481 34.71 -28.06 -62.60
CA ALA A 481 35.00 -27.12 -63.68
C ALA A 481 36.50 -27.14 -64.06
N SER A 482 37.39 -27.25 -63.06
CA SER A 482 38.83 -27.39 -63.28
C SER A 482 39.19 -28.73 -63.95
N GLU A 483 38.56 -29.84 -63.53
CA GLU A 483 38.79 -31.17 -64.13
C GLU A 483 38.31 -31.24 -65.59
N VAL A 484 37.16 -30.62 -65.89
CA VAL A 484 36.64 -30.51 -67.26
C VAL A 484 37.54 -29.64 -68.14
N ASP A 485 38.09 -28.55 -67.60
CA ASP A 485 39.06 -27.69 -68.30
C ASP A 485 40.35 -28.46 -68.65
N GLU A 486 40.86 -29.27 -67.71
CA GLU A 486 42.03 -30.11 -67.95
C GLU A 486 41.75 -31.20 -69.00
N ALA A 487 40.60 -31.87 -68.91
CA ALA A 487 40.21 -32.87 -69.90
C ALA A 487 40.05 -32.26 -71.31
N SER A 488 39.54 -31.02 -71.39
CA SER A 488 39.45 -30.25 -72.64
C SER A 488 40.83 -29.97 -73.25
N ARG A 489 41.82 -29.60 -72.41
CA ARG A 489 43.22 -29.44 -72.85
C ARG A 489 43.80 -30.73 -73.44
N VAL A 490 43.57 -31.87 -72.79
CA VAL A 490 44.07 -33.18 -73.24
C VAL A 490 43.43 -33.59 -74.57
N ILE A 491 42.12 -33.44 -74.74
CA ILE A 491 41.45 -33.78 -76.01
C ILE A 491 41.85 -32.82 -77.13
N ASN A 492 42.00 -31.52 -76.84
CA ASN A 492 42.49 -30.57 -77.83
C ASN A 492 43.93 -30.93 -78.28
N LYS A 493 44.76 -31.40 -77.36
CA LYS A 493 46.09 -31.93 -77.71
C LYS A 493 45.99 -33.17 -78.61
N LEU A 494 45.08 -34.11 -78.32
CA LEU A 494 44.81 -35.27 -79.18
C LEU A 494 44.34 -34.84 -80.58
N HIS A 495 43.48 -33.82 -80.69
CA HIS A 495 43.03 -33.27 -81.98
C HIS A 495 44.22 -32.74 -82.81
N GLN A 496 45.13 -31.97 -82.18
CA GLN A 496 46.35 -31.46 -82.82
C GLN A 496 47.31 -32.59 -83.26
N ASP A 497 47.49 -33.60 -82.41
CA ASP A 497 48.36 -34.74 -82.71
C ASP A 497 47.76 -35.58 -83.87
N SER A 498 46.44 -35.73 -83.91
CA SER A 498 45.71 -36.40 -85.00
C SER A 498 45.79 -35.63 -86.33
N ALA A 499 45.76 -34.29 -86.29
CA ALA A 499 46.01 -33.44 -87.46
C ALA A 499 47.43 -33.63 -88.02
N SER A 500 48.41 -33.77 -87.12
CA SER A 500 49.80 -34.04 -87.50
C SER A 500 49.94 -35.41 -88.17
N ILE A 501 49.23 -36.44 -87.70
CA ILE A 501 49.19 -37.77 -88.34
C ILE A 501 48.57 -37.70 -89.73
N GLY A 502 47.47 -36.95 -89.92
CA GLY A 502 46.87 -36.73 -91.24
C GLY A 502 47.87 -36.18 -92.27
N GLY A 503 48.67 -35.18 -91.86
CA GLY A 503 49.74 -34.65 -92.71
C GLY A 503 50.82 -35.67 -93.07
N ILE A 504 51.15 -36.61 -92.17
CA ILE A 504 52.08 -37.72 -92.45
C ILE A 504 51.47 -38.70 -93.46
N LEU A 505 50.18 -39.02 -93.32
CA LEU A 505 49.47 -39.94 -94.22
C LEU A 505 49.39 -39.39 -95.65
N ASP A 506 49.19 -38.08 -95.81
CA ASP A 506 49.23 -37.43 -97.12
C ASP A 506 50.60 -37.61 -97.81
N VAL A 507 51.70 -37.52 -97.06
CA VAL A 507 53.05 -37.78 -97.57
C VAL A 507 53.21 -39.24 -97.98
N ILE A 508 52.75 -40.20 -97.16
CA ILE A 508 52.83 -41.64 -97.47
C ILE A 508 51.99 -41.99 -98.69
N ARG A 509 50.78 -41.43 -98.81
CA ARG A 509 49.92 -41.60 -99.98
C ARG A 509 50.60 -41.07 -101.23
N GLY A 510 51.25 -39.90 -101.15
CA GLY A 510 52.06 -39.34 -102.23
C GLY A 510 53.23 -40.25 -102.63
N ILE A 511 53.93 -40.86 -101.65
CA ILE A 511 55.00 -41.84 -101.91
C ILE A 511 54.44 -43.11 -102.57
N ALA A 512 53.29 -43.62 -102.10
CA ALA A 512 52.64 -44.80 -102.66
C ALA A 512 52.18 -44.56 -104.10
N GLU A 513 51.62 -43.39 -104.40
CA GLU A 513 51.22 -43.00 -105.76
C GLU A 513 52.43 -42.86 -106.70
N GLN A 514 53.52 -42.23 -106.23
CA GLN A 514 54.78 -42.19 -106.95
C GLN A 514 55.35 -43.60 -107.19
N THR A 515 55.28 -44.48 -106.19
CA THR A 515 55.76 -45.87 -106.28
C THR A 515 54.92 -46.67 -107.26
N ASN A 516 53.60 -46.47 -107.29
CA ASN A 516 52.68 -47.09 -108.23
C ASN A 516 52.97 -46.67 -109.68
N LEU A 517 53.23 -45.37 -109.91
CA LEU A 517 53.64 -44.84 -111.21
C LEU A 517 55.01 -45.37 -111.66
N LEU A 518 55.99 -45.44 -110.76
CA LEU A 518 57.30 -46.03 -111.03
C LEU A 518 57.19 -47.52 -111.38
N ALA A 519 56.38 -48.27 -110.63
CA ALA A 519 56.12 -49.68 -110.87
C ALA A 519 55.38 -49.93 -112.19
N LEU A 520 54.41 -49.08 -112.55
CA LEU A 520 53.74 -49.12 -113.84
C LEU A 520 54.72 -48.91 -114.99
N ASN A 521 55.61 -47.91 -114.89
CA ASN A 521 56.64 -47.66 -115.90
C ASN A 521 57.61 -48.86 -116.01
N ALA A 522 57.97 -49.49 -114.89
CA ALA A 522 58.79 -50.70 -114.88
C ALA A 522 58.08 -51.91 -115.51
N ALA A 523 56.78 -52.09 -115.26
CA ALA A 523 55.97 -53.16 -115.86
C ALA A 523 55.81 -52.98 -117.37
N ILE A 524 55.61 -51.73 -117.84
CA ILE A 524 55.57 -51.39 -119.27
C ILE A 524 56.91 -51.77 -119.95
N GLU A 525 58.04 -51.40 -119.34
CA GLU A 525 59.35 -51.68 -119.92
C GLU A 525 59.71 -53.18 -119.85
N ALA A 526 59.26 -53.89 -118.81
CA ALA A 526 59.40 -55.34 -118.70
C ALA A 526 58.56 -56.10 -119.75
N ALA A 527 57.33 -55.64 -120.05
CA ALA A 527 56.52 -56.19 -121.14
C ALA A 527 57.17 -55.94 -122.51
N ARG A 528 57.87 -54.81 -122.67
CA ARG A 528 58.63 -54.44 -123.88
C ARG A 528 59.83 -55.34 -124.14
N ALA A 529 60.43 -55.91 -123.09
CA ALA A 529 61.59 -56.82 -123.16
C ALA A 529 61.24 -58.29 -123.49
N GLY A 530 59.94 -58.63 -123.65
CA GLY A 530 59.50 -59.98 -124.04
C GLY A 530 59.86 -61.08 -123.01
N GLU A 531 60.25 -62.27 -123.47
CA GLU A 531 60.55 -63.42 -122.59
C GLU A 531 61.69 -63.15 -121.58
N GLN A 532 62.63 -62.23 -121.87
CA GLN A 532 63.71 -61.85 -120.96
C GLN A 532 63.24 -60.95 -119.79
N GLY A 533 62.09 -60.28 -119.94
CA GLY A 533 61.53 -59.35 -118.97
C GLY A 533 60.57 -59.97 -117.96
N ARG A 534 60.22 -61.26 -118.09
CA ARG A 534 59.20 -61.93 -117.26
C ARG A 534 59.45 -61.83 -115.76
N GLY A 535 60.70 -62.02 -115.31
CA GLY A 535 61.05 -61.90 -113.89
C GLY A 535 60.87 -60.48 -113.35
N PHE A 536 61.24 -59.47 -114.14
CA PHE A 536 61.07 -58.05 -113.79
C PHE A 536 59.61 -57.61 -113.85
N ALA A 537 58.82 -58.12 -114.79
CA ALA A 537 57.39 -57.85 -114.87
C ALA A 537 56.65 -58.32 -113.62
N VAL A 538 56.97 -59.53 -113.12
CA VAL A 538 56.38 -60.07 -111.87
C VAL A 538 56.75 -59.19 -110.67
N VAL A 539 58.00 -58.75 -110.55
CA VAL A 539 58.42 -57.85 -109.46
C VAL A 539 57.76 -56.48 -109.58
N ALA A 540 57.64 -55.93 -110.78
CA ALA A 540 56.97 -54.65 -111.02
C ALA A 540 55.47 -54.71 -110.69
N ASP A 541 54.78 -55.80 -111.08
CA ASP A 541 53.38 -56.02 -110.70
C ASP A 541 53.20 -56.23 -109.19
N GLU A 542 54.14 -56.88 -108.51
CA GLU A 542 54.12 -57.04 -107.05
C GLU A 542 54.35 -55.71 -106.32
N VAL A 543 55.29 -54.88 -106.79
CA VAL A 543 55.52 -53.52 -106.25
C VAL A 543 54.30 -52.63 -106.53
N ARG A 544 53.68 -52.75 -107.70
CA ARG A 544 52.44 -52.03 -108.05
C ARG A 544 51.28 -52.43 -107.14
N SER A 545 51.12 -53.73 -106.91
CA SER A 545 50.15 -54.31 -105.97
C SER A 545 50.39 -53.81 -104.55
N LEU A 546 51.66 -53.77 -104.09
CA LEU A 546 52.03 -53.27 -102.77
C LEU A 546 51.79 -51.76 -102.63
N ALA A 547 52.10 -50.98 -103.67
CA ALA A 547 51.84 -49.54 -103.70
C ALA A 547 50.32 -49.25 -103.67
N SER A 548 49.52 -50.01 -104.43
CA SER A 548 48.05 -49.93 -104.40
C SER A 548 47.48 -50.30 -103.02
N LYS A 549 47.96 -51.38 -102.40
CA LYS A 549 47.58 -51.75 -101.02
C LYS A 549 47.99 -50.70 -100.01
N THR A 550 49.17 -50.10 -100.17
CA THR A 550 49.63 -49.00 -99.30
C THR A 550 48.71 -47.79 -99.44
N GLN A 551 48.31 -47.45 -100.67
CA GLN A 551 47.39 -46.34 -100.94
C GLN A 551 46.00 -46.60 -100.34
N GLU A 552 45.47 -47.81 -100.50
CA GLU A 552 44.21 -48.27 -99.88
C GLU A 552 44.27 -48.20 -98.35
N SER A 553 45.31 -48.77 -97.72
CA SER A 553 45.48 -48.70 -96.27
C SER A 553 45.69 -47.26 -95.76
N THR A 554 46.42 -46.40 -96.48
CA THR A 554 46.53 -44.98 -96.09
C THR A 554 45.19 -44.26 -96.18
N GLN A 555 44.33 -44.61 -97.14
CA GLN A 555 42.99 -44.04 -97.27
C GLN A 555 42.06 -44.52 -96.13
N GLU A 556 42.16 -45.78 -95.72
CA GLU A 556 41.46 -46.31 -94.55
C GLU A 556 41.92 -45.62 -93.26
N ILE A 557 43.23 -45.46 -93.04
CA ILE A 557 43.77 -44.75 -91.87
C ILE A 557 43.37 -43.27 -91.90
N GLN A 558 43.39 -42.62 -93.06
CA GLN A 558 42.95 -41.24 -93.22
C GLN A 558 41.48 -41.07 -92.78
N SER A 559 40.59 -41.97 -93.21
CA SER A 559 39.19 -41.98 -92.78
C SER A 559 39.03 -42.17 -91.26
N MET A 560 39.86 -43.03 -90.64
CA MET A 560 39.91 -43.19 -89.19
C MET A 560 40.40 -41.92 -88.48
N ILE A 561 41.39 -41.22 -89.02
CA ILE A 561 41.92 -39.98 -88.46
C ILE A 561 40.92 -38.83 -88.60
N GLU A 562 40.22 -38.71 -89.73
CA GLU A 562 39.14 -37.74 -89.91
C GLU A 562 38.00 -37.98 -88.91
N SER A 563 37.63 -39.24 -88.70
CA SER A 563 36.65 -39.63 -87.67
C SER A 563 37.14 -39.30 -86.25
N LEU A 564 38.43 -39.52 -85.96
CA LEU A 564 39.05 -39.20 -84.67
C LEU A 564 39.09 -37.68 -84.42
N GLN A 565 39.41 -36.89 -85.45
CA GLN A 565 39.43 -35.42 -85.38
C GLN A 565 38.02 -34.86 -85.14
N ALA A 566 37.02 -35.36 -85.86
CA ALA A 566 35.62 -34.98 -85.68
C ALA A 566 35.14 -35.36 -84.27
N GLY A 567 35.44 -36.57 -83.78
CA GLY A 567 35.11 -36.99 -82.43
C GLY A 567 35.81 -36.17 -81.34
N ALA A 568 37.06 -35.77 -81.56
CA ALA A 568 37.79 -34.89 -80.64
C ALA A 568 37.21 -33.47 -80.61
N GLU A 569 36.78 -32.92 -81.76
CA GLU A 569 36.11 -31.63 -81.83
C GLU A 569 34.75 -31.66 -81.12
N GLU A 570 33.96 -32.72 -81.32
CA GLU A 570 32.68 -32.93 -80.62
C GLU A 570 32.90 -33.02 -79.10
N ALA A 571 33.92 -33.73 -78.65
CA ALA A 571 34.26 -33.84 -77.24
C ALA A 571 34.73 -32.51 -76.63
N VAL A 572 35.52 -31.69 -77.34
CA VAL A 572 35.89 -30.33 -76.90
C VAL A 572 34.65 -29.45 -76.76
N ASN A 573 33.74 -29.49 -77.74
CA ASN A 573 32.47 -28.75 -77.68
C ASN A 573 31.61 -29.18 -76.48
N ALA A 574 31.49 -30.49 -76.24
CA ALA A 574 30.77 -31.03 -75.09
C ALA A 574 31.39 -30.59 -73.75
N MET A 575 32.72 -30.61 -73.64
CA MET A 575 33.45 -30.14 -72.45
C MET A 575 33.29 -28.63 -72.23
N SER A 576 33.34 -27.81 -73.29
CA SER A 576 33.08 -26.37 -73.18
C SER A 576 31.67 -26.10 -72.65
N LYS A 577 30.68 -26.87 -73.11
CA LYS A 577 29.30 -26.80 -72.61
C LYS A 577 29.21 -27.22 -71.14
N GLY A 578 29.91 -28.30 -70.76
CA GLY A 578 30.01 -28.76 -69.37
C GLY A 578 30.64 -27.72 -68.44
N LYS A 579 31.72 -27.06 -68.89
CA LYS A 579 32.35 -25.94 -68.17
C LYS A 579 31.38 -24.77 -67.97
N GLN A 580 30.65 -24.38 -69.01
CA GLN A 580 29.65 -23.31 -68.91
C GLN A 580 28.51 -23.67 -67.95
N GLN A 581 28.07 -24.93 -67.94
CA GLN A 581 27.08 -25.42 -66.97
C GLN A 581 27.62 -25.38 -65.54
N ALA A 582 28.88 -25.78 -65.32
CA ALA A 582 29.50 -25.71 -63.99
C ALA A 582 29.56 -24.26 -63.47
N VAL A 583 29.94 -23.29 -64.29
CA VAL A 583 29.93 -21.85 -63.93
C VAL A 583 28.52 -21.38 -63.55
N SER A 584 27.51 -21.75 -64.34
CA SER A 584 26.11 -21.44 -64.02
C SER A 584 25.65 -22.05 -62.69
N CYS A 585 26.07 -23.27 -62.37
CA CYS A 585 25.76 -23.89 -61.09
C CYS A 585 26.45 -23.18 -59.90
N VAL A 586 27.64 -22.60 -60.10
CA VAL A 586 28.29 -21.76 -59.08
C VAL A 586 27.48 -20.49 -58.83
N GLU A 587 27.06 -19.78 -59.89
CA GLU A 587 26.19 -18.60 -59.76
C GLU A 587 24.87 -18.93 -59.05
N GLN A 588 24.25 -20.06 -59.37
CA GLN A 588 23.03 -20.51 -58.67
C GLN A 588 23.28 -20.85 -57.20
N SER A 589 24.45 -21.38 -56.86
CA SER A 589 24.83 -21.66 -55.47
C SER A 589 25.03 -20.38 -54.68
N ASP A 590 25.58 -19.33 -55.30
CA ASP A 590 25.72 -18.02 -54.67
C ASP A 590 24.35 -17.36 -54.41
N LEU A 591 23.43 -17.44 -55.38
CA LEU A 591 22.04 -16.97 -55.19
C LEU A 591 21.32 -17.74 -54.07
N ALA A 592 21.54 -19.05 -53.95
CA ALA A 592 20.99 -19.84 -52.85
C ALA A 592 21.57 -19.41 -51.50
N ASN A 593 22.86 -19.09 -51.43
CA ASN A 593 23.51 -18.58 -50.22
C ASN A 593 22.93 -17.22 -49.79
N GLU A 594 22.70 -16.30 -50.74
CA GLU A 594 22.08 -15.01 -50.46
C GLU A 594 20.63 -15.17 -49.94
N ALA A 595 19.85 -16.07 -50.54
CA ALA A 595 18.51 -16.40 -50.07
C ALA A 595 18.52 -16.99 -48.64
N LEU A 596 19.49 -17.84 -48.32
CA LEU A 596 19.67 -18.40 -46.97
C LEU A 596 20.02 -17.31 -45.95
N ASN A 597 20.89 -16.36 -46.29
CA ASN A 597 21.20 -15.24 -45.37
C ASN A 597 19.96 -14.39 -45.08
N CYS A 598 19.09 -14.15 -46.07
CA CYS A 598 17.81 -13.49 -45.87
C CYS A 598 16.88 -14.29 -44.93
N ILE A 599 16.85 -15.62 -45.05
CA ILE A 599 16.08 -16.49 -44.15
C ILE A 599 16.62 -16.40 -42.72
N THR A 600 17.94 -16.49 -42.52
CA THR A 600 18.56 -16.37 -41.19
C THR A 600 18.23 -15.03 -40.53
N LEU A 601 18.25 -13.93 -41.28
CA LEU A 601 17.82 -12.61 -40.80
C LEU A 601 16.34 -12.61 -40.35
N ALA A 602 15.44 -13.19 -41.16
CA ALA A 602 14.03 -13.27 -40.81
C ALA A 602 13.76 -14.16 -39.60
N VAL A 603 14.51 -15.26 -39.45
CA VAL A 603 14.47 -16.18 -38.30
C VAL A 603 14.94 -15.46 -37.03
N SER A 604 16.03 -14.69 -37.11
CA SER A 604 16.50 -13.85 -36.00
C SER A 604 15.45 -12.81 -35.59
N GLN A 605 14.81 -12.14 -36.55
CA GLN A 605 13.76 -11.19 -36.20
C GLN A 605 12.53 -11.86 -35.57
N ALA A 606 12.19 -13.07 -36.02
CA ALA A 606 11.12 -13.86 -35.41
C ALA A 606 11.46 -14.32 -33.98
N HIS A 607 12.74 -14.59 -33.72
CA HIS A 607 13.24 -14.88 -32.37
C HIS A 607 12.97 -13.69 -31.44
N ASP A 608 13.42 -12.49 -31.82
CA ASP A 608 13.27 -11.28 -31.01
C ASP A 608 11.80 -10.97 -30.70
N VAL A 609 10.92 -11.08 -31.71
CA VAL A 609 9.47 -10.86 -31.51
C VAL A 609 8.86 -11.93 -30.60
N SER A 610 9.29 -13.19 -30.71
CA SER A 610 8.77 -14.26 -29.84
C SER A 610 9.24 -14.07 -28.39
N GLU A 611 10.44 -13.56 -28.18
CA GLU A 611 10.95 -13.18 -26.85
C GLU A 611 10.13 -12.01 -26.25
N GLU A 612 9.87 -10.95 -27.03
CA GLU A 612 8.99 -9.86 -26.62
C GLU A 612 7.59 -10.34 -26.24
N ILE A 613 6.99 -11.26 -27.02
CA ILE A 613 5.67 -11.83 -26.72
C ILE A 613 5.71 -12.61 -25.40
N SER A 614 6.75 -13.41 -25.15
CA SER A 614 6.89 -14.16 -23.90
C SER A 614 7.00 -13.22 -22.69
N ASN A 615 7.78 -12.15 -22.81
CA ASN A 615 7.93 -11.14 -21.75
C ASN A 615 6.61 -10.40 -21.50
N ALA A 616 5.93 -9.94 -22.55
CA ALA A 616 4.64 -9.27 -22.44
C ALA A 616 3.56 -10.18 -21.82
N ALA A 617 3.56 -11.47 -22.15
CA ALA A 617 2.64 -12.44 -21.57
C ALA A 617 2.91 -12.69 -20.07
N ASN A 618 4.18 -12.70 -19.65
CA ASN A 618 4.54 -12.79 -18.23
C ASN A 618 4.13 -11.52 -17.45
N GLU A 619 4.31 -10.34 -18.05
CA GLU A 619 3.84 -9.08 -17.46
C GLU A 619 2.32 -9.04 -17.33
N GLN A 620 1.59 -9.49 -18.37
CA GLN A 620 0.12 -9.64 -18.30
C GLN A 620 -0.31 -10.59 -17.17
N GLN A 621 0.45 -11.67 -16.93
CA GLN A 621 0.17 -12.60 -15.83
C GLN A 621 0.34 -11.94 -14.46
N GLN A 622 1.39 -11.12 -14.29
CA GLN A 622 1.62 -10.35 -13.07
C GLN A 622 0.51 -9.32 -12.84
N VAL A 623 0.12 -8.58 -13.88
CA VAL A 623 -0.96 -7.59 -13.81
C VAL A 623 -2.31 -8.28 -13.51
N ALA A 624 -2.57 -9.45 -14.08
CA ALA A 624 -3.78 -10.22 -13.78
C ALA A 624 -3.84 -10.62 -12.29
N GLN A 625 -2.71 -11.02 -11.70
CA GLN A 625 -2.63 -11.34 -10.27
C GLN A 625 -2.94 -10.11 -9.41
N GLU A 626 -2.35 -8.95 -9.74
CA GLU A 626 -2.61 -7.69 -9.02
C GLU A 626 -4.09 -7.26 -9.14
N ILE A 627 -4.69 -7.40 -10.33
CA ILE A 627 -6.12 -7.13 -10.53
C ILE A 627 -6.97 -8.07 -9.66
N SER A 628 -6.61 -9.35 -9.56
CA SER A 628 -7.32 -10.32 -8.71
C SER A 628 -7.33 -9.89 -7.24
N GLU A 629 -6.18 -9.48 -6.70
CA GLU A 629 -6.05 -8.99 -5.32
C GLU A 629 -6.87 -7.71 -5.09
N ARG A 630 -6.86 -6.79 -6.06
CA ARG A 630 -7.69 -5.58 -6.00
C ARG A 630 -9.19 -5.90 -6.04
N LEU A 631 -9.62 -6.90 -6.82
CA LEU A 631 -11.02 -7.32 -6.87
C LEU A 631 -11.47 -7.92 -5.52
N GLU A 632 -10.63 -8.72 -4.85
CA GLU A 632 -10.92 -9.21 -3.49
C GLU A 632 -11.11 -8.05 -2.49
N SER A 633 -10.26 -7.03 -2.56
CA SER A 633 -10.42 -5.82 -1.74
C SER A 633 -11.74 -5.10 -2.02
N ILE A 634 -12.16 -5.00 -3.28
CA ILE A 634 -13.44 -4.38 -3.66
C ILE A 634 -14.61 -5.20 -3.11
N VAL A 635 -14.56 -6.53 -3.12
CA VAL A 635 -15.59 -7.38 -2.50
C VAL A 635 -15.70 -7.09 -1.00
N ALA A 636 -14.58 -7.04 -0.29
CA ALA A 636 -14.56 -6.74 1.15
C ALA A 636 -15.15 -5.35 1.46
N ILE A 637 -14.82 -4.33 0.66
CA ILE A 637 -15.39 -2.98 0.78
C ILE A 637 -16.89 -3.00 0.50
N ALA A 638 -17.35 -3.74 -0.51
CA ALA A 638 -18.77 -3.88 -0.84
C ALA A 638 -19.55 -4.53 0.32
N GLU A 639 -19.02 -5.59 0.94
CA GLU A 639 -19.60 -6.22 2.13
C GLU A 639 -19.69 -5.26 3.31
N GLN A 640 -18.61 -4.52 3.61
CA GLN A 640 -18.61 -3.52 4.67
C GLN A 640 -19.64 -2.39 4.39
N THR A 641 -19.77 -1.99 3.13
CA THR A 641 -20.74 -0.97 2.73
C THR A 641 -22.17 -1.48 2.84
N ALA A 642 -22.42 -2.76 2.52
CA ALA A 642 -23.73 -3.39 2.70
C ALA A 642 -24.15 -3.44 4.17
N GLU A 643 -23.21 -3.77 5.07
CA GLU A 643 -23.45 -3.77 6.51
C GLU A 643 -23.73 -2.34 7.02
N GLY A 644 -22.93 -1.35 6.59
CA GLY A 644 -23.14 0.05 6.94
C GLY A 644 -24.49 0.59 6.45
N ALA A 645 -24.92 0.21 5.25
CA ALA A 645 -26.25 0.50 4.74
C ALA A 645 -27.32 -0.15 5.63
N ASN A 646 -27.21 -1.44 5.93
CA ASN A 646 -28.16 -2.12 6.81
C ASN A 646 -28.31 -1.43 8.19
N GLN A 647 -27.20 -1.06 8.82
CA GLN A 647 -27.20 -0.34 10.09
C GLN A 647 -27.85 1.06 9.98
N THR A 648 -27.64 1.75 8.86
CA THR A 648 -28.27 3.05 8.58
C THR A 648 -29.79 2.91 8.40
N SER A 649 -30.25 1.83 7.75
CA SER A 649 -31.67 1.52 7.58
C SER A 649 -32.35 1.28 8.94
N ILE A 650 -31.74 0.45 9.80
CA ILE A 650 -32.23 0.19 11.17
C ILE A 650 -32.31 1.49 11.97
N SER A 651 -31.25 2.30 11.93
CA SER A 651 -31.18 3.55 12.68
C SER A 651 -32.21 4.57 12.18
N SER A 652 -32.43 4.66 10.86
CA SER A 652 -33.44 5.53 10.26
C SER A 652 -34.86 5.10 10.65
N SER A 653 -35.13 3.79 10.71
CA SER A 653 -36.40 3.25 11.19
C SER A 653 -36.68 3.63 12.64
N GLU A 654 -35.68 3.52 13.53
CA GLU A 654 -35.81 3.96 14.93
C GLU A 654 -36.01 5.47 15.05
N VAL A 655 -35.31 6.29 14.26
CA VAL A 655 -35.52 7.76 14.27
C VAL A 655 -36.92 8.12 13.78
N ALA A 656 -37.42 7.47 12.72
CA ALA A 656 -38.79 7.66 12.24
C ALA A 656 -39.82 7.32 13.33
N LYS A 657 -39.61 6.22 14.05
CA LYS A 657 -40.45 5.79 15.17
C LYS A 657 -40.42 6.79 16.33
N LEU A 658 -39.24 7.24 16.75
CA LEU A 658 -39.10 8.25 17.82
C LEU A 658 -39.74 9.59 17.43
N ALA A 659 -39.60 10.00 16.16
CA ALA A 659 -40.25 11.21 15.65
C ALA A 659 -41.78 11.10 15.71
N GLU A 660 -42.34 9.92 15.39
CA GLU A 660 -43.76 9.65 15.50
C GLU A 660 -44.23 9.58 16.96
N GLU A 661 -43.47 8.95 17.85
CA GLU A 661 -43.76 8.94 19.30
C GLU A 661 -43.75 10.35 19.90
N LEU A 662 -42.82 11.20 19.47
CA LEU A 662 -42.77 12.62 19.85
C LEU A 662 -43.97 13.39 19.29
N ARG A 663 -44.36 13.13 18.04
CA ARG A 663 -45.54 13.73 17.41
C ARG A 663 -46.80 13.37 18.20
N LEU A 664 -47.01 12.10 18.52
CA LEU A 664 -48.16 11.60 19.29
C LEU A 664 -48.19 12.15 20.73
N SER A 665 -47.02 12.22 21.38
CA SER A 665 -46.91 12.78 22.75
C SER A 665 -47.31 14.25 22.81
N VAL A 666 -47.02 15.00 21.75
CA VAL A 666 -47.33 16.43 21.65
C VAL A 666 -48.74 16.67 21.09
N GLU A 667 -49.30 15.74 20.32
CA GLU A 667 -50.70 15.74 19.84
C GLU A 667 -51.72 15.64 20.97
N GLN A 668 -51.32 15.15 22.16
CA GLN A 668 -52.16 15.18 23.36
C GLN A 668 -52.49 16.62 23.80
N PHE A 669 -51.68 17.61 23.42
CA PHE A 669 -51.93 19.03 23.69
C PHE A 669 -52.80 19.63 22.57
N ARG A 670 -53.95 20.18 22.95
CA ARG A 670 -54.88 20.83 22.03
C ARG A 670 -54.47 22.29 21.84
N VAL A 671 -53.86 22.60 20.71
CA VAL A 671 -53.29 23.92 20.37
C VAL A 671 -54.14 24.76 19.45
#